data_AF-A0A0G0IFZ2-F1
#
_entry.id   AF-A0A0G0IFZ2-F1
#
_cell.length_a   1.000
_cell.length_b   1.000
_cell.length_c   1.000
_cell.angle_alpha   90.00
_cell.angle_beta   90.00
_cell.angle_gamma   90.00
#
_symmetry.space_group_name_H-M   'P 1'
#
loop_
_entity.id
_entity.type
_entity.pdbx_description
1 polymer ?
#
loop_
_entity_poly.entity_id
_entity_poly.type
_entity_poly.pdbx_seq_one_letter_code
_entity_poly.pdbx_strand_id
1 'polypeptide(L)'
;MKKIKDINFALVEDTRPPIYTAMKYWGKKPHNIWREYIKNYTPEYDLFLDPFAGSAMSAFEAVKVGRKAVAFDLNPLTSFLIEVFCSEFDKRKFFEELNKIIEEIENDKVYKEYFHITCRKCENTSAVAQSFKWEKGELYEIGVECSNCEKNEKNRYLEKPTEADKNKSKKLHKIKISEWYPEDEFYNSPSFSANFIECIGGNHFYDLWTNRNLYVISKIFNKILQVPNIDIKKQLLLGFVKTIHLCTKMSVPRREGANRGFSTSWGRSAYICSSRQMEMNPLLVFFGSCSGKQSVESSMVDVKNYLGKTPKIFYVDKSNKSNRTKNFDIKYGIIDINTIADFIDEESIDFIMTDPPYGGLVQYLDLSTIWLIWLKKFDQRFAPNYESEITIKNNIQNLETYRIKFQNGIKNLFKILKPNGKIVFTFHNKNIKIWNIFLNVVAMSGFNIEKVIHQQNRRTGESNVANPYGTSATDFYIRCIKKPMLHFKTDQAEFEHYILQKTISIIAQRNEPTPYQILFNGLLAEISSAGFNIEDFDKNIEQILSVHIGTIFELKNNNGKSGKYWWFKNPEKYIKYPDKKLTDRVEDTVISFLRRKVSVTLDEVLGEIFVKYPNGLTPDIKSIDYILRRFANKFGGKWIYKGGEVEKNFTEHTEMLYILSEIGKKIGYDVYIGKREQSENYNGKKLLKYADILKLDKFNLGQEKKNRVEMIDMIWIMNNNIEYAFEVENSTNFTSGIQRASNLDNSINKIMVLPNKRKEEFLNIKDPLFIEGFKKCNWGYIFYDDILKLKSLKVISRDNINTFLGHL
;
A
#
# COMPACT_ATOMS: atom_id res chain seq x y z
N MET A 1 -30.96 17.27 -13.14
CA MET A 1 -29.88 16.78 -12.27
C MET A 1 -28.94 15.89 -13.09
N LYS A 2 -27.64 16.18 -13.14
CA LYS A 2 -26.64 15.29 -13.76
C LYS A 2 -26.67 13.97 -12.98
N LYS A 3 -26.91 12.83 -13.64
CA LYS A 3 -26.90 11.52 -12.97
C LYS A 3 -25.51 11.30 -12.38
N ILE A 4 -25.39 11.29 -11.04
CA ILE A 4 -24.12 11.03 -10.36
C ILE A 4 -23.66 9.64 -10.78
N LYS A 5 -22.44 9.54 -11.32
CA LYS A 5 -21.85 8.25 -11.69
C LYS A 5 -21.18 7.66 -10.46
N ASP A 6 -21.61 6.48 -10.03
CA ASP A 6 -21.01 5.82 -8.89
C ASP A 6 -19.57 5.40 -9.17
N ILE A 7 -18.70 5.60 -8.16
CA ILE A 7 -17.32 5.11 -8.15
C ILE A 7 -17.37 3.61 -7.90
N ASN A 8 -17.11 2.77 -8.91
CA ASN A 8 -17.26 1.31 -8.83
C ASN A 8 -15.94 0.54 -8.97
N PHE A 9 -14.82 1.24 -8.84
CA PHE A 9 -13.46 0.74 -9.03
C PHE A 9 -12.51 1.42 -8.03
N ALA A 10 -11.35 0.80 -7.81
CA ALA A 10 -10.30 1.37 -6.97
C ALA A 10 -9.71 2.65 -7.57
N LEU A 11 -9.30 3.59 -6.73
CA LEU A 11 -8.61 4.81 -7.13
C LEU A 11 -7.12 4.72 -6.88
N VAL A 12 -6.32 5.59 -7.48
CA VAL A 12 -4.87 5.59 -7.30
C VAL A 12 -4.48 6.57 -6.19
N GLU A 13 -3.68 6.15 -5.21
CA GLU A 13 -3.18 7.03 -4.14
C GLU A 13 -2.10 8.00 -4.68
N ASP A 14 -2.36 9.30 -4.55
CA ASP A 14 -1.43 10.37 -4.91
C ASP A 14 -0.32 10.53 -3.87
N THR A 15 0.69 11.34 -4.21
CA THR A 15 1.71 11.78 -3.25
C THR A 15 1.07 12.55 -2.10
N ARG A 16 1.44 12.20 -0.87
CA ARG A 16 0.90 12.81 0.36
C ARG A 16 1.46 14.24 0.55
N PRO A 17 0.61 15.27 0.75
CA PRO A 17 1.03 16.65 0.92
C PRO A 17 1.67 16.88 2.30
N PRO A 18 2.42 17.99 2.50
CA PRO A 18 2.98 18.36 3.80
C PRO A 18 1.97 18.29 4.95
N ILE A 19 0.77 18.87 4.80
CA ILE A 19 -0.30 18.83 5.82
C ILE A 19 -0.63 17.38 6.25
N TYR A 20 -0.62 16.43 5.31
CA TYR A 20 -0.85 15.01 5.58
C TYR A 20 0.27 14.40 6.41
N THR A 21 1.53 14.76 6.12
CA THR A 21 2.71 14.17 6.79
C THR A 21 3.10 14.88 8.08
N ALA A 22 2.48 16.01 8.39
CA ALA A 22 2.88 16.91 9.46
C ALA A 22 2.80 16.28 10.85
N MET A 23 1.71 15.59 11.19
CA MET A 23 1.56 14.95 12.50
C MET A 23 1.44 13.44 12.33
N LYS A 24 2.10 12.68 13.22
CA LYS A 24 1.89 11.24 13.30
C LYS A 24 0.47 10.99 13.82
N TYR A 25 -0.30 10.19 13.09
CA TYR A 25 -1.60 9.72 13.51
C TYR A 25 -1.77 8.33 12.95
N TRP A 26 -2.22 7.39 13.77
CA TRP A 26 -2.37 6.02 13.33
C TRP A 26 -3.61 5.88 12.44
N GLY A 27 -3.48 5.18 11.32
CA GLY A 27 -4.65 4.84 10.48
C GLY A 27 -5.07 5.90 9.46
N LYS A 28 -4.21 6.88 9.12
CA LYS A 28 -4.53 7.87 8.07
C LYS A 28 -4.87 7.21 6.74
N LYS A 29 -5.95 7.67 6.10
CA LYS A 29 -6.37 7.20 4.78
C LYS A 29 -5.80 8.03 3.63
N PRO A 30 -5.70 7.49 2.40
CA PRO A 30 -5.26 8.25 1.25
C PRO A 30 -6.17 9.47 0.99
N HIS A 31 -5.60 10.65 1.17
CA HIS A 31 -6.33 11.92 1.12
C HIS A 31 -7.09 12.16 -0.19
N ASN A 32 -6.46 11.90 -1.34
CA ASN A 32 -7.01 12.14 -2.66
C ASN A 32 -8.13 11.15 -3.01
N ILE A 33 -8.05 9.91 -2.53
CA ILE A 33 -9.13 8.93 -2.71
C ILE A 33 -10.37 9.45 -2.00
N TRP A 34 -10.25 9.84 -0.73
CA TRP A 34 -11.36 10.40 0.04
C TRP A 34 -11.92 11.67 -0.60
N ARG A 35 -11.04 12.56 -1.09
CA ARG A 35 -11.45 13.75 -1.84
C ARG A 35 -12.36 13.42 -3.03
N GLU A 36 -12.04 12.40 -3.83
CA GLU A 36 -12.86 12.03 -4.99
C GLU A 36 -14.24 11.50 -4.57
N TYR A 37 -14.34 10.73 -3.48
CA TYR A 37 -15.62 10.30 -2.92
C TYR A 37 -16.44 11.50 -2.43
N ILE A 38 -15.84 12.40 -1.65
CA ILE A 38 -16.49 13.62 -1.15
C ILE A 38 -16.99 14.48 -2.31
N LYS A 39 -16.14 14.71 -3.31
CA LYS A 39 -16.49 15.49 -4.51
C LYS A 39 -17.65 14.86 -5.29
N ASN A 40 -17.70 13.53 -5.39
CA ASN A 40 -18.70 12.81 -6.17
C ASN A 40 -20.06 12.73 -5.49
N TYR A 41 -20.09 12.55 -4.17
CA TYR A 41 -21.33 12.29 -3.42
C TYR A 41 -21.84 13.47 -2.59
N THR A 42 -21.03 14.51 -2.37
CA THR A 42 -21.48 15.77 -1.75
C THR A 42 -21.64 16.85 -2.82
N PRO A 43 -22.86 17.41 -2.99
CA PRO A 43 -23.05 18.59 -3.84
C PRO A 43 -22.14 19.76 -3.40
N GLU A 44 -21.95 20.72 -4.29
CA GLU A 44 -21.09 21.87 -3.98
C GLU A 44 -21.70 22.71 -2.84
N TYR A 45 -20.86 23.14 -1.89
CA TYR A 45 -21.23 23.86 -0.67
C TYR A 45 -22.13 23.13 0.34
N ASP A 46 -22.48 21.87 0.07
CA ASP A 46 -23.28 21.00 0.93
C ASP A 46 -22.43 20.23 1.96
N LEU A 47 -23.09 19.42 2.79
CA LEU A 47 -22.52 18.88 4.03
C LEU A 47 -21.95 17.47 3.86
N PHE A 48 -20.63 17.37 4.02
CA PHE A 48 -19.91 16.13 4.25
C PHE A 48 -19.73 15.88 5.75
N LEU A 49 -19.86 14.63 6.20
CA LEU A 49 -19.58 14.22 7.58
C LEU A 49 -18.54 13.09 7.66
N ASP A 50 -17.58 13.26 8.56
CA ASP A 50 -16.75 12.20 9.10
C ASP A 50 -16.90 12.14 10.63
N PRO A 51 -17.55 11.11 11.20
CA PRO A 51 -17.74 10.91 12.64
C PRO A 51 -16.54 10.25 13.33
N PHE A 52 -15.49 9.86 12.59
CA PHE A 52 -14.22 9.35 13.11
C PHE A 52 -13.06 10.07 12.42
N ALA A 53 -13.04 11.40 12.51
CA ALA A 53 -12.23 12.26 11.65
C ALA A 53 -10.71 12.06 11.78
N GLY A 54 -10.24 11.48 12.88
CA GLY A 54 -8.86 11.11 13.13
C GLY A 54 -7.85 12.21 12.88
N SER A 55 -7.09 12.13 11.79
CA SER A 55 -6.14 13.21 11.44
C SER A 55 -6.80 14.48 10.87
N ALA A 56 -8.13 14.53 10.81
CA ALA A 56 -8.97 15.57 10.20
C ALA A 56 -8.75 15.79 8.69
N MET A 57 -7.95 14.94 8.03
CA MET A 57 -7.64 15.09 6.60
C MET A 57 -8.90 15.10 5.73
N SER A 58 -9.90 14.28 6.05
CA SER A 58 -11.19 14.24 5.34
C SER A 58 -11.89 15.61 5.31
N ALA A 59 -11.87 16.33 6.42
CA ALA A 59 -12.44 17.67 6.54
C ALA A 59 -11.72 18.68 5.65
N PHE A 60 -10.39 18.67 5.65
CA PHE A 60 -9.57 19.52 4.80
C PHE A 60 -9.76 19.20 3.31
N GLU A 61 -9.88 17.92 2.94
CA GLU A 61 -10.17 17.53 1.56
C GLU A 61 -11.57 17.99 1.10
N ALA A 62 -12.57 17.95 1.99
CA ALA A 62 -13.89 18.50 1.71
C ALA A 62 -13.82 20.01 1.42
N VAL A 63 -13.11 20.77 2.27
CA VAL A 63 -12.90 22.21 2.04
C VAL A 63 -12.16 22.48 0.73
N LYS A 64 -11.13 21.69 0.41
CA LYS A 64 -10.34 21.80 -0.83
C LYS A 64 -11.21 21.68 -2.08
N VAL A 65 -12.24 20.84 -2.06
CA VAL A 65 -13.20 20.72 -3.17
C VAL A 65 -14.43 21.62 -2.99
N GLY A 66 -14.44 22.58 -2.08
CA GLY A 66 -15.55 23.54 -1.95
C GLY A 66 -16.81 22.97 -1.28
N ARG A 67 -16.65 21.99 -0.39
CA ARG A 67 -17.73 21.42 0.45
C ARG A 67 -17.58 21.89 1.89
N LYS A 68 -18.67 21.86 2.65
CA LYS A 68 -18.61 22.07 4.11
C LYS A 68 -18.39 20.72 4.80
N ALA A 69 -17.56 20.72 5.82
CA ALA A 69 -17.26 19.52 6.60
C ALA A 69 -17.88 19.59 7.99
N VAL A 70 -18.39 18.45 8.45
CA VAL A 70 -18.60 18.14 9.86
C VAL A 70 -17.57 17.08 10.21
N ALA A 71 -16.69 17.37 11.16
CA ALA A 71 -15.56 16.52 11.53
C ALA A 71 -15.58 16.29 13.04
N PHE A 72 -16.12 15.15 13.43
CA PHE A 72 -16.21 14.75 14.83
C PHE A 72 -15.27 13.59 15.11
N ASP A 73 -14.73 13.57 16.32
CA ASP A 73 -13.98 12.44 16.83
C ASP A 73 -14.06 12.44 18.35
N LEU A 74 -13.99 11.26 18.96
CA LEU A 74 -13.83 11.13 20.40
C LEU A 74 -12.40 11.51 20.83
N ASN A 75 -11.41 11.30 19.95
CA ASN A 75 -10.02 11.64 20.18
C ASN A 75 -9.82 13.16 20.11
N PRO A 76 -9.49 13.83 21.22
CA PRO A 76 -9.35 15.29 21.23
C PRO A 76 -8.21 15.82 20.35
N LEU A 77 -7.25 14.97 19.99
CA LEU A 77 -6.14 15.34 19.10
C LEU A 77 -6.67 15.84 17.75
N THR A 78 -7.76 15.27 17.25
CA THR A 78 -8.43 15.70 16.01
C THR A 78 -8.82 17.17 16.08
N SER A 79 -9.47 17.58 17.17
CA SER A 79 -9.90 18.98 17.38
C SER A 79 -8.70 19.92 17.51
N PHE A 80 -7.65 19.51 18.22
CA PHE A 80 -6.40 20.28 18.31
C PHE A 80 -5.77 20.51 16.92
N LEU A 81 -5.71 19.48 16.07
CA LEU A 81 -5.15 19.59 14.72
C LEU A 81 -5.97 20.53 13.82
N ILE A 82 -7.30 20.47 13.90
CA ILE A 82 -8.18 21.40 13.18
C ILE A 82 -7.91 22.84 13.60
N GLU A 83 -7.83 23.10 14.90
CA GLU A 83 -7.56 24.44 15.44
C GLU A 83 -6.19 24.97 14.98
N VAL A 84 -5.14 24.15 15.01
CA VAL A 84 -3.80 24.58 14.58
C VAL A 84 -3.77 24.85 13.08
N PHE A 85 -4.21 23.91 12.24
CA PHE A 85 -4.09 24.07 10.78
C PHE A 85 -5.03 25.14 10.20
N CYS A 86 -6.06 25.56 10.93
CA CYS A 86 -6.92 26.68 10.53
C CYS A 86 -6.54 28.03 11.18
N SER A 87 -5.48 28.07 12.00
CA SER A 87 -4.99 29.30 12.63
C SER A 87 -4.23 30.20 11.65
N GLU A 88 -4.09 31.49 11.99
CA GLU A 88 -3.23 32.40 11.22
C GLU A 88 -1.76 32.12 11.47
N PHE A 89 -0.96 32.05 10.40
CA PHE A 89 0.47 31.76 10.49
C PHE A 89 1.32 32.97 10.09
N ASP A 90 1.78 33.71 11.09
CA ASP A 90 2.85 34.70 10.94
C ASP A 90 4.20 34.01 11.16
N LYS A 91 4.84 33.61 10.06
CA LYS A 91 6.13 32.90 10.08
C LYS A 91 7.19 33.65 10.89
N ARG A 92 7.26 34.98 10.79
CA ARG A 92 8.28 35.76 11.49
C ARG A 92 8.06 35.69 13.00
N LYS A 93 6.85 35.98 13.47
CA LYS A 93 6.52 35.92 14.90
C LYS A 93 6.67 34.51 15.48
N PHE A 94 6.30 33.49 14.70
CA PHE A 94 6.51 32.09 15.09
C PHE A 94 7.99 31.79 15.35
N PHE A 95 8.89 32.20 14.44
CA PHE A 95 10.32 32.00 14.60
C PHE A 95 10.94 32.87 15.71
N GLU A 96 10.42 34.08 15.94
CA GLU A 96 10.83 34.92 17.09
C GLU A 96 10.58 34.19 18.42
N GLU A 97 9.37 33.66 18.64
CA GLU A 97 9.06 32.90 19.86
C GLU A 97 9.80 31.56 19.91
N LEU A 98 9.92 30.84 18.79
CA LEU A 98 10.69 29.59 18.73
C LEU A 98 12.15 29.82 19.14
N ASN A 99 12.83 30.78 18.53
CA ASN A 99 14.25 31.04 18.79
C ASN A 99 14.48 31.47 20.23
N LYS A 100 13.59 32.29 20.80
CA LYS A 100 13.63 32.65 22.23
C LYS A 100 13.59 31.41 23.14
N ILE A 101 12.71 30.45 22.85
CA ILE A 101 12.63 29.20 23.62
C ILE A 101 13.91 28.37 23.45
N ILE A 102 14.42 28.25 22.22
CA ILE A 102 15.65 27.50 21.94
C ILE A 102 16.84 28.12 22.68
N GLU A 103 17.09 29.42 22.52
CA GLU A 103 18.21 30.13 23.13
C GLU A 103 18.20 30.06 24.66
N GLU A 104 17.03 30.14 25.28
CA GLU A 104 16.93 30.05 26.74
C GLU A 104 17.30 28.65 27.26
N ILE A 105 16.90 27.61 26.55
CA ILE A 105 17.19 26.22 26.95
C ILE A 105 18.62 25.82 26.58
N GLU A 106 19.14 26.25 25.43
CA GLU A 106 20.55 26.07 25.06
C GLU A 106 21.48 26.69 26.11
N ASN A 107 21.07 27.79 26.74
CA ASN A 107 21.84 28.47 27.78
C ASN A 107 21.64 27.92 29.20
N ASP A 108 20.72 26.98 29.39
CA ASP A 108 20.43 26.37 30.68
C ASP A 108 21.61 25.54 31.22
N LYS A 109 21.88 25.65 32.52
CA LYS A 109 23.02 24.97 33.17
C LYS A 109 22.87 23.44 33.13
N VAL A 110 21.67 22.92 33.38
CA VAL A 110 21.40 21.48 33.38
C VAL A 110 21.46 20.95 31.94
N TYR A 111 20.90 21.69 30.97
CA TYR A 111 21.03 21.33 29.56
C TYR A 111 22.50 21.21 29.14
N LYS A 112 23.31 22.23 29.40
CA LYS A 112 24.75 22.23 29.10
C LYS A 112 25.46 21.06 29.78
N GLU A 113 25.20 20.80 31.05
CA GLU A 113 25.84 19.72 31.80
C GLU A 113 25.60 18.33 31.17
N TYR A 114 24.38 18.06 30.70
CA TYR A 114 23.94 16.73 30.26
C TYR A 114 23.91 16.52 28.74
N PHE A 115 23.91 17.58 27.93
CA PHE A 115 23.89 17.50 26.47
C PHE A 115 25.13 18.06 25.80
N HIS A 116 25.97 18.88 26.46
CA HIS A 116 27.25 19.26 25.86
C HIS A 116 28.31 18.17 26.11
N ILE A 117 29.10 17.93 25.08
CA ILE A 117 30.20 16.97 25.07
C ILE A 117 31.42 17.60 24.39
N THR A 118 32.61 17.16 24.78
CA THR A 118 33.84 17.52 24.08
C THR A 118 33.92 16.77 22.76
N CYS A 119 34.00 17.50 21.65
CA CYS A 119 34.20 16.91 20.34
C CYS A 119 35.59 16.27 20.26
N ARG A 120 35.65 14.99 19.89
CA ARG A 120 36.93 14.26 19.77
C ARG A 120 37.66 14.52 18.45
N LYS A 121 37.03 15.21 17.50
CA LYS A 121 37.66 15.59 16.23
C LYS A 121 38.39 16.93 16.28
N CYS A 122 37.90 17.87 17.08
CA CYS A 122 38.43 19.24 17.12
C CYS A 122 38.56 19.81 18.54
N GLU A 123 38.34 18.99 19.57
CA GLU A 123 38.47 19.32 20.99
C GLU A 123 37.54 20.43 21.52
N ASN A 124 36.60 20.90 20.69
CA ASN A 124 35.58 21.87 21.10
C ASN A 124 34.69 21.29 22.22
N THR A 125 34.64 21.96 23.37
CA THR A 125 33.85 21.57 24.55
C THR A 125 32.36 21.89 24.43
N SER A 126 31.95 22.55 23.34
CA SER A 126 30.57 22.95 23.07
C SER A 126 29.89 22.13 21.98
N ALA A 127 30.36 20.91 21.67
CA ALA A 127 29.61 20.01 20.80
C ALA A 127 28.38 19.46 21.54
N VAL A 128 27.36 19.09 20.78
CA VAL A 128 26.07 18.67 21.34
C VAL A 128 25.88 17.17 21.10
N ALA A 129 25.53 16.45 22.15
CA ALA A 129 25.02 15.09 22.05
C ALA A 129 23.63 15.12 21.40
N GLN A 130 23.55 14.69 20.15
CA GLN A 130 22.32 14.58 19.39
C GLN A 130 21.50 13.37 19.81
N SER A 131 22.16 12.26 20.18
CA SER A 131 21.51 11.08 20.72
C SER A 131 22.42 10.23 21.60
N PHE A 132 21.79 9.47 22.50
CA PHE A 132 22.41 8.44 23.32
C PHE A 132 21.77 7.09 22.98
N LYS A 133 22.57 6.07 22.68
CA LYS A 133 22.09 4.73 22.34
C LYS A 133 22.43 3.73 23.43
N TRP A 134 21.42 2.98 23.82
CA TRP A 134 21.45 2.09 24.97
C TRP A 134 21.17 0.66 24.54
N GLU A 135 21.84 -0.30 25.17
CA GLU A 135 21.55 -1.72 25.05
C GLU A 135 21.47 -2.32 26.45
N LYS A 136 20.28 -2.81 26.83
CA LYS A 136 20.00 -3.38 28.16
C LYS A 136 20.38 -2.43 29.33
N GLY A 137 20.11 -1.13 29.15
CA GLY A 137 20.40 -0.10 30.16
C GLY A 137 21.83 0.47 30.11
N GLU A 138 22.73 -0.12 29.31
CA GLU A 138 24.11 0.36 29.18
C GLU A 138 24.28 1.26 27.96
N LEU A 139 24.92 2.43 28.16
CA LEU A 139 25.25 3.37 27.09
C LEU A 139 26.38 2.77 26.24
N TYR A 140 26.15 2.61 24.92
CA TYR A 140 27.14 2.00 24.03
C TYR A 140 27.59 2.91 22.88
N GLU A 141 26.79 3.91 22.49
CA GLU A 141 27.13 4.83 21.41
C GLU A 141 26.45 6.20 21.59
N ILE A 142 27.13 7.27 21.18
CA ILE A 142 26.66 8.65 21.21
C ILE A 142 26.70 9.22 19.80
N GLY A 143 25.61 9.86 19.38
CA GLY A 143 25.60 10.72 18.20
C GLY A 143 25.99 12.13 18.57
N VAL A 144 27.05 12.67 17.96
CA VAL A 144 27.60 14.00 18.24
C VAL A 144 27.36 14.93 17.06
N GLU A 145 26.93 16.16 17.34
CA GLU A 145 26.83 17.26 16.39
C GLU A 145 27.81 18.38 16.80
N CYS A 146 28.74 18.73 15.92
CA CYS A 146 29.77 19.75 16.18
C CYS A 146 29.85 20.74 15.03
N SER A 147 29.51 22.01 15.30
CA SER A 147 29.59 23.12 14.35
C SER A 147 31.02 23.49 13.94
N ASN A 148 32.03 23.16 14.76
CA ASN A 148 33.43 23.52 14.49
C ASN A 148 34.16 22.56 13.52
N CYS A 149 33.57 21.39 13.22
CA CYS A 149 34.19 20.37 12.36
C CYS A 149 33.94 20.59 10.86
N GLU A 150 33.37 21.73 10.45
CA GLU A 150 32.80 21.98 9.12
C GLU A 150 33.78 21.94 7.94
N LYS A 151 35.10 21.85 8.16
CA LYS A 151 36.04 22.07 7.05
C LYS A 151 36.22 20.92 6.06
N ASN A 152 35.80 19.67 6.32
CA ASN A 152 35.84 18.58 5.31
C ASN A 152 35.02 17.29 5.62
N GLU A 153 34.26 17.20 6.72
CA GLU A 153 33.42 16.03 7.03
C GLU A 153 32.03 16.44 7.54
N LYS A 154 31.05 15.53 7.47
CA LYS A 154 29.69 15.75 8.03
C LYS A 154 29.79 16.27 9.49
N ASN A 155 29.07 17.35 9.81
CA ASN A 155 28.95 17.94 11.16
C ASN A 155 28.42 16.99 12.24
N ARG A 156 28.03 15.77 11.86
CA ARG A 156 27.52 14.74 12.75
C ARG A 156 28.29 13.45 12.56
N TYR A 157 28.68 12.82 13.67
CA TYR A 157 29.36 11.53 13.69
C TYR A 157 28.96 10.70 14.91
N LEU A 158 29.20 9.39 14.85
CA LEU A 158 28.93 8.45 15.94
C LEU A 158 30.24 8.13 16.67
N GLU A 159 30.20 8.02 18.00
CA GLU A 159 31.37 7.64 18.82
C GLU A 159 30.97 6.76 20.02
N LYS A 160 31.93 6.00 20.55
CA LYS A 160 31.75 5.22 21.78
C LYS A 160 31.80 6.13 23.01
N PRO A 161 30.96 5.93 24.05
CA PRO A 161 30.98 6.76 25.26
C PRO A 161 32.30 6.63 26.03
N THR A 162 32.77 7.73 26.61
CA THR A 162 33.85 7.74 27.60
C THR A 162 33.36 7.28 28.97
N GLU A 163 34.27 7.02 29.91
CA GLU A 163 33.89 6.77 31.31
C GLU A 163 33.20 7.97 31.96
N ALA A 164 33.54 9.20 31.55
CA ALA A 164 32.83 10.40 32.00
C ALA A 164 31.36 10.39 31.53
N ASP A 165 31.10 10.00 30.28
CA ASP A 165 29.74 9.93 29.72
C ASP A 165 28.89 8.86 30.43
N LYS A 166 29.48 7.69 30.71
CA LYS A 166 28.85 6.62 31.49
C LYS A 166 28.56 7.07 32.92
N ASN A 167 29.49 7.77 33.57
CA ASN A 167 29.30 8.30 34.92
C ASN A 167 28.22 9.38 34.98
N LYS A 168 28.12 10.27 34.00
CA LYS A 168 27.00 11.23 33.88
C LYS A 168 25.67 10.49 33.74
N SER A 169 25.65 9.45 32.91
CA SER A 169 24.46 8.63 32.63
C SER A 169 23.93 7.86 33.85
N LYS A 170 24.79 7.49 34.80
CA LYS A 170 24.35 6.89 36.08
C LYS A 170 23.70 7.90 37.04
N LYS A 171 23.91 9.20 36.83
CA LYS A 171 23.44 10.29 37.70
C LYS A 171 22.14 10.96 37.23
N LEU A 172 21.47 10.44 36.19
CA LEU A 172 20.25 11.08 35.65
C LEU A 172 19.13 11.18 36.69
N HIS A 173 18.99 10.18 37.57
CA HIS A 173 17.99 10.19 38.65
C HIS A 173 18.13 11.38 39.62
N LYS A 174 19.29 12.06 39.63
CA LYS A 174 19.56 13.23 40.49
C LYS A 174 19.06 14.55 39.92
N ILE A 175 18.68 14.57 38.63
CA ILE A 175 18.16 15.77 37.98
C ILE A 175 16.81 16.11 38.62
N LYS A 176 16.72 17.28 39.25
CA LYS A 176 15.47 17.81 39.80
C LYS A 176 14.72 18.58 38.72
N ILE A 177 13.43 18.30 38.59
CA ILE A 177 12.55 18.95 37.61
C ILE A 177 11.61 19.87 38.36
N SER A 178 11.75 21.18 38.14
CA SER A 178 10.93 22.22 38.78
C SER A 178 9.63 22.48 38.03
N GLU A 179 9.67 22.31 36.71
CA GLU A 179 8.56 22.55 35.81
C GLU A 179 7.57 21.39 35.87
N TRP A 180 6.30 21.70 35.57
CA TRP A 180 5.26 20.68 35.52
C TRP A 180 5.58 19.59 34.48
N TYR A 181 5.32 18.34 34.86
CA TYR A 181 5.37 17.16 33.99
C TYR A 181 4.20 16.22 34.33
N PRO A 182 3.86 15.26 33.45
CA PRO A 182 2.70 14.40 33.64
C PRO A 182 2.94 13.29 34.69
N GLU A 183 2.43 13.52 35.90
CA GLU A 183 2.41 12.58 37.04
C GLU A 183 1.24 11.59 37.00
N ASP A 184 0.47 11.58 35.92
CA ASP A 184 -0.60 10.59 35.77
C ASP A 184 -0.03 9.17 35.64
N GLU A 185 -0.65 8.22 36.33
CA GLU A 185 -0.44 6.79 36.10
C GLU A 185 -1.04 6.35 34.76
N PHE A 186 -0.50 5.27 34.19
CA PHE A 186 -1.17 4.57 33.10
C PHE A 186 -2.50 4.01 33.61
N TYR A 187 -3.59 4.41 32.96
CA TYR A 187 -4.89 3.80 33.24
C TYR A 187 -4.90 2.33 32.80
N ASN A 188 -5.86 1.57 33.34
CA ASN A 188 -6.01 0.17 33.00
C ASN A 188 -6.30 -0.01 31.49
N SER A 189 -5.33 -0.55 30.75
CA SER A 189 -5.48 -0.88 29.33
C SER A 189 -4.50 -2.00 28.93
N PRO A 190 -4.89 -2.90 28.01
CA PRO A 190 -3.97 -3.87 27.40
C PRO A 190 -2.79 -3.23 26.65
N SER A 191 -2.86 -1.94 26.31
CA SER A 191 -1.75 -1.21 25.69
C SER A 191 -0.55 -1.06 26.62
N PHE A 192 -0.74 -1.06 27.95
CA PHE A 192 0.32 -0.89 28.95
C PHE A 192 0.63 -2.22 29.64
N SER A 193 1.29 -3.13 28.92
CA SER A 193 1.64 -4.46 29.47
C SER A 193 2.61 -4.38 30.66
N ALA A 194 2.60 -5.40 31.53
CA ALA A 194 3.55 -5.49 32.66
C ALA A 194 5.03 -5.41 32.20
N ASN A 195 5.38 -6.13 31.12
CA ASN A 195 6.73 -6.07 30.54
C ASN A 195 7.10 -4.68 30.04
N PHE A 196 6.12 -3.91 29.54
CA PHE A 196 6.34 -2.54 29.10
C PHE A 196 6.63 -1.62 30.29
N ILE A 197 5.80 -1.70 31.33
CA ILE A 197 5.93 -0.95 32.59
C ILE A 197 7.29 -1.22 33.25
N GLU A 198 7.67 -2.50 33.36
CA GLU A 198 8.96 -2.92 33.90
C GLU A 198 10.12 -2.34 33.07
N CYS A 199 10.04 -2.44 31.73
CA CYS A 199 11.12 -1.98 30.85
C CYS A 199 11.33 -0.46 30.87
N ILE A 200 10.28 0.35 31.02
CA ILE A 200 10.44 1.80 31.15
C ILE A 200 10.81 2.24 32.57
N GLY A 201 10.60 1.38 33.57
CA GLY A 201 10.99 1.57 34.96
C GLY A 201 9.89 2.10 35.89
N GLY A 202 8.62 2.04 35.48
CA GLY A 202 7.49 2.52 36.29
C GLY A 202 6.17 2.61 35.53
N ASN A 203 5.09 2.91 36.26
CA ASN A 203 3.71 2.95 35.78
C ASN A 203 3.18 4.38 35.51
N HIS A 204 4.03 5.41 35.49
CA HIS A 204 3.64 6.79 35.25
C HIS A 204 3.97 7.24 33.83
N PHE A 205 3.24 8.23 33.30
CA PHE A 205 3.54 8.77 31.97
C PHE A 205 4.93 9.39 31.88
N TYR A 206 5.43 10.01 32.96
CA TYR A 206 6.78 10.56 32.97
C TYR A 206 7.88 9.49 32.83
N ASP A 207 7.61 8.23 33.19
CA ASP A 207 8.58 7.12 33.07
C ASP A 207 8.93 6.81 31.61
N LEU A 208 8.12 7.29 30.64
CA LEU A 208 8.41 7.19 29.22
C LEU A 208 9.73 7.89 28.82
N TRP A 209 10.22 8.83 29.62
CA TRP A 209 11.43 9.60 29.34
C TRP A 209 12.51 9.34 30.40
N THR A 210 13.77 9.58 30.04
CA THR A 210 14.85 9.71 31.03
C THR A 210 14.67 11.05 31.77
N ASN A 211 15.18 11.18 33.00
CA ASN A 211 15.07 12.45 33.73
C ASN A 211 15.72 13.63 32.98
N ARG A 212 16.80 13.41 32.21
CA ARG A 212 17.38 14.48 31.37
C ARG A 212 16.45 14.90 30.23
N ASN A 213 15.80 13.96 29.55
CA ASN A 213 14.86 14.29 28.48
C ASN A 213 13.61 14.94 29.06
N LEU A 214 13.08 14.39 30.15
CA LEU A 214 11.91 14.92 30.83
C LEU A 214 12.15 16.36 31.30
N TYR A 215 13.31 16.65 31.89
CA TYR A 215 13.70 18.01 32.30
C TYR A 215 13.57 19.01 31.14
N VAL A 216 14.17 18.70 29.99
CA VAL A 216 14.14 19.57 28.80
C VAL A 216 12.72 19.68 28.23
N ILE A 217 11.99 18.56 28.14
CA ILE A 217 10.61 18.53 27.64
C ILE A 217 9.69 19.39 28.51
N SER A 218 9.76 19.26 29.83
CA SER A 218 8.98 20.07 30.77
C SER A 218 9.29 21.55 30.65
N LYS A 219 10.57 21.91 30.47
CA LYS A 219 11.00 23.29 30.27
C LYS A 219 10.49 23.87 28.94
N ILE A 220 10.60 23.13 27.84
CA ILE A 220 10.01 23.51 26.54
C ILE A 220 8.51 23.76 26.70
N PHE A 221 7.79 22.81 27.29
CA PHE A 221 6.34 22.90 27.45
C PHE A 221 5.94 24.12 28.29
N ASN A 222 6.59 24.33 29.44
CA ASN A 222 6.33 25.47 30.30
C ASN A 222 6.53 26.80 29.57
N LYS A 223 7.58 26.92 28.75
CA LYS A 223 7.85 28.12 27.94
C LYS A 223 6.81 28.36 26.86
N ILE A 224 6.35 27.30 26.19
CA ILE A 224 5.26 27.40 25.22
C ILE A 224 3.98 27.93 25.89
N LEU A 225 3.65 27.46 27.09
CA LEU A 225 2.45 27.93 27.82
C LEU A 225 2.51 29.42 28.16
N GLN A 226 3.71 30.01 28.27
CA GLN A 226 3.91 31.44 28.55
C GLN A 226 3.76 32.33 27.30
N VAL A 227 3.70 31.77 26.09
CA VAL A 227 3.55 32.55 24.85
C VAL A 227 2.20 33.30 24.85
N PRO A 228 2.15 34.63 24.63
CA PRO A 228 0.88 35.37 24.72
C PRO A 228 -0.08 35.07 23.56
N ASN A 229 0.43 34.97 22.33
CA ASN A 229 -0.40 34.73 21.15
C ASN A 229 -0.88 33.27 21.12
N ILE A 230 -2.20 33.08 21.13
CA ILE A 230 -2.82 31.74 21.21
C ILE A 230 -2.55 30.87 19.97
N ASP A 231 -2.49 31.46 18.77
CA ASP A 231 -2.24 30.74 17.54
C ASP A 231 -0.79 30.25 17.49
N ILE A 232 0.18 31.13 17.80
CA ILE A 232 1.59 30.78 17.90
C ILE A 232 1.82 29.72 18.99
N LYS A 233 1.15 29.86 20.14
CA LYS A 233 1.18 28.86 21.22
C LYS A 233 0.72 27.49 20.72
N LYS A 234 -0.43 27.42 20.04
CA LYS A 234 -0.95 26.16 19.47
C LYS A 234 -0.01 25.59 18.40
N GLN A 235 0.59 26.42 17.56
CA GLN A 235 1.58 26.02 16.55
C GLN A 235 2.86 25.45 17.18
N LEU A 236 3.36 26.08 18.25
CA LEU A 236 4.50 25.56 19.02
C LEU A 236 4.12 24.27 19.77
N LEU A 237 2.91 24.17 20.32
CA LEU A 237 2.39 22.93 20.90
C LEU A 237 2.32 21.80 19.86
N LEU A 238 1.99 22.10 18.59
CA LEU A 238 2.06 21.12 17.51
C LEU A 238 3.51 20.65 17.31
N GLY A 239 4.48 21.56 17.34
CA GLY A 239 5.91 21.22 17.33
C GLY A 239 6.30 20.34 18.52
N PHE A 240 5.78 20.64 19.70
CA PHE A 240 6.03 19.89 20.92
C PHE A 240 5.50 18.45 20.87
N VAL A 241 4.23 18.24 20.49
CA VAL A 241 3.66 16.88 20.40
C VAL A 241 4.34 16.03 19.32
N LYS A 242 4.83 16.67 18.25
CA LYS A 242 5.68 16.02 17.23
C LYS A 242 7.03 15.57 17.78
N THR A 243 7.53 16.21 18.82
CA THR A 243 8.80 15.90 19.47
C THR A 243 8.71 14.78 20.49
N ILE A 244 7.76 14.86 21.43
CA ILE A 244 7.83 14.07 22.66
C ILE A 244 7.88 12.55 22.44
N HIS A 245 7.17 12.04 21.43
CA HIS A 245 7.14 10.61 21.12
C HIS A 245 8.45 10.08 20.51
N LEU A 246 9.29 10.97 19.93
CA LEU A 246 10.61 10.64 19.40
C LEU A 246 11.70 10.69 20.48
N CYS A 247 11.38 11.23 21.65
CA CYS A 247 12.31 11.38 22.77
C CYS A 247 12.10 10.36 23.90
N THR A 248 11.14 9.43 23.74
CA THR A 248 10.82 8.39 24.73
C THR A 248 11.84 7.23 24.73
N LYS A 249 11.91 6.46 25.82
CA LYS A 249 12.58 5.15 25.91
C LYS A 249 12.05 4.09 24.92
N MET A 250 10.86 4.30 24.33
CA MET A 250 10.28 3.42 23.30
C MET A 250 10.94 3.57 21.92
N SER A 251 11.76 4.60 21.73
CA SER A 251 12.36 4.92 20.44
C SER A 251 13.57 4.02 20.16
N VAL A 252 13.53 3.28 19.05
CA VAL A 252 14.55 2.28 18.69
C VAL A 252 15.46 2.79 17.57
N PRO A 253 16.80 2.64 17.67
CA PRO A 253 17.72 3.03 16.60
C PRO A 253 17.45 2.22 15.32
N ARG A 254 17.64 2.86 14.16
CA ARG A 254 17.54 2.14 12.87
C ARG A 254 18.67 1.11 12.73
N ARG A 255 18.36 -0.01 12.07
CA ARG A 255 19.35 -1.03 11.72
C ARG A 255 20.46 -0.43 10.84
N GLU A 256 21.68 -0.93 10.97
CA GLU A 256 22.86 -0.42 10.24
C GLU A 256 22.64 -0.35 8.72
N GLY A 257 22.04 -1.38 8.12
CA GLY A 257 21.73 -1.43 6.69
C GLY A 257 20.76 -0.35 6.18
N ALA A 258 20.08 0.39 7.08
CA ALA A 258 19.23 1.51 6.69
C ALA A 258 20.02 2.81 6.43
N ASN A 259 21.32 2.86 6.79
CA ASN A 259 22.19 4.03 6.68
C ASN A 259 21.57 5.31 7.29
N ARG A 260 20.96 5.17 8.48
CA ARG A 260 20.26 6.24 9.21
C ARG A 260 20.62 6.23 10.70
N GLY A 261 21.92 6.28 11.00
CA GLY A 261 22.47 6.17 12.36
C GLY A 261 22.04 7.27 13.34
N PHE A 262 21.49 8.39 12.84
CA PHE A 262 21.00 9.54 13.63
C PHE A 262 19.46 9.61 13.68
N SER A 263 18.77 8.56 13.24
CA SER A 263 17.31 8.51 13.25
C SER A 263 16.81 7.40 14.15
N THR A 264 15.74 7.69 14.87
CA THR A 264 15.00 6.72 15.67
C THR A 264 13.62 6.45 15.08
N SER A 265 12.88 5.51 15.67
CA SER A 265 11.45 5.35 15.38
C SER A 265 10.68 4.70 16.50
N TRP A 266 9.52 5.28 16.81
CA TRP A 266 8.40 4.54 17.39
C TRP A 266 7.62 3.86 16.24
N GLY A 267 8.17 2.77 15.72
CA GLY A 267 7.72 2.19 14.44
C GLY A 267 6.45 1.34 14.50
N ARG A 268 6.07 0.84 15.69
CA ARG A 268 4.87 0.01 15.90
C ARG A 268 3.77 0.84 16.55
N SER A 269 2.52 0.58 16.20
CA SER A 269 1.33 1.17 16.84
C SER A 269 1.03 0.49 18.19
N ALA A 270 2.00 0.53 19.11
CA ALA A 270 1.91 -0.07 20.44
C ALA A 270 2.93 0.57 21.40
N TYR A 271 2.62 0.60 22.69
CA TYR A 271 3.58 0.94 23.75
C TYR A 271 4.47 -0.29 24.00
N ILE A 272 5.66 -0.26 23.41
CA ILE A 272 6.64 -1.34 23.51
C ILE A 272 7.99 -0.69 23.80
N CYS A 273 8.73 -1.30 24.73
CA CYS A 273 10.07 -0.91 25.09
C CYS A 273 11.01 -2.04 24.68
N SER A 274 12.07 -1.70 23.93
CA SER A 274 13.06 -2.65 23.42
C SER A 274 14.32 -2.59 24.29
N SER A 275 15.11 -3.67 24.27
CA SER A 275 16.45 -3.67 24.88
C SER A 275 17.38 -2.67 24.20
N ARG A 276 17.19 -2.38 22.90
CA ARG A 276 17.91 -1.32 22.19
C ARG A 276 17.07 -0.06 22.12
N GLN A 277 17.61 1.02 22.67
CA GLN A 277 16.92 2.30 22.77
C GLN A 277 17.79 3.42 22.23
N MET A 278 17.15 4.45 21.70
CA MET A 278 17.81 5.66 21.22
C MET A 278 17.09 6.87 21.80
N GLU A 279 17.75 7.47 22.77
CA GLU A 279 17.35 8.71 23.42
C GLU A 279 17.80 9.89 22.54
N MET A 280 16.84 10.63 21.99
CA MET A 280 17.11 11.80 21.15
C MET A 280 17.12 13.07 22.00
N ASN A 281 18.01 14.01 21.67
CA ASN A 281 18.05 15.35 22.27
C ASN A 281 16.74 16.12 22.01
N PRO A 282 15.92 16.41 23.03
CA PRO A 282 14.60 17.00 22.83
C PRO A 282 14.62 18.38 22.20
N LEU A 283 15.67 19.17 22.45
CA LEU A 283 15.77 20.53 21.93
C LEU A 283 16.01 20.54 20.41
N LEU A 284 16.92 19.69 19.94
CA LEU A 284 17.19 19.52 18.50
C LEU A 284 15.98 18.92 17.76
N VAL A 285 15.31 17.94 18.37
CA VAL A 285 14.09 17.37 17.79
C VAL A 285 12.96 18.39 17.78
N PHE A 286 12.81 19.22 18.82
CA PHE A 286 11.82 20.31 18.85
C PHE A 286 12.05 21.35 17.77
N PHE A 287 13.29 21.82 17.60
CA PHE A 287 13.62 22.73 16.51
C PHE A 287 13.28 22.11 15.14
N GLY A 288 13.67 20.85 14.89
CA GLY A 288 13.34 20.14 13.64
C GLY A 288 11.85 19.84 13.45
N SER A 289 11.08 19.67 14.53
CA SER A 289 9.63 19.54 14.50
C SER A 289 8.96 20.86 14.10
N CYS A 290 9.55 21.99 14.46
CA CYS A 290 9.06 23.34 14.16
C CYS A 290 9.53 23.86 12.79
N SER A 291 10.76 23.55 12.39
CA SER A 291 11.44 24.07 11.19
C SER A 291 11.98 22.95 10.27
N GLY A 292 11.89 23.14 8.95
CA GLY A 292 12.41 22.20 7.95
C GLY A 292 11.36 21.30 7.31
N LYS A 293 11.73 20.10 6.84
CA LYS A 293 10.82 19.20 6.12
C LYS A 293 9.86 18.49 7.08
N GLN A 294 8.58 18.40 6.72
CA GLN A 294 7.55 17.76 7.55
C GLN A 294 7.42 18.41 8.94
N SER A 295 7.78 19.69 9.06
CA SER A 295 7.73 20.52 10.26
C SER A 295 6.41 21.30 10.36
N VAL A 296 6.17 21.97 11.49
CA VAL A 296 5.08 22.94 11.66
C VAL A 296 5.12 24.00 10.57
N GLU A 297 6.27 24.64 10.36
CA GLU A 297 6.46 25.64 9.30
C GLU A 297 6.03 25.12 7.93
N SER A 298 6.57 23.97 7.50
CA SER A 298 6.27 23.43 6.17
C SER A 298 4.79 23.09 6.01
N SER A 299 4.11 22.66 7.08
CA SER A 299 2.69 22.36 7.05
C SER A 299 1.82 23.60 7.04
N MET A 300 2.12 24.61 7.87
CA MET A 300 1.32 25.83 7.97
C MET A 300 1.41 26.68 6.69
N VAL A 301 2.59 26.74 6.06
CA VAL A 301 2.77 27.38 4.75
C VAL A 301 2.01 26.62 3.66
N ASP A 302 2.03 25.29 3.70
CA ASP A 302 1.35 24.44 2.72
C ASP A 302 -0.18 24.52 2.85
N VAL A 303 -0.76 24.54 4.06
CA VAL A 303 -2.22 24.47 4.26
C VAL A 303 -2.97 25.51 3.43
N LYS A 304 -2.57 26.78 3.51
CA LYS A 304 -3.24 27.87 2.77
C LYS A 304 -3.15 27.67 1.26
N ASN A 305 -1.99 27.27 0.75
CA ASN A 305 -1.78 27.00 -0.67
C ASN A 305 -2.53 25.76 -1.13
N TYR A 306 -2.57 24.73 -0.29
CA TYR A 306 -3.19 23.45 -0.55
C TYR A 306 -4.72 23.55 -0.59
N LEU A 307 -5.32 24.32 0.32
CA LEU A 307 -6.77 24.51 0.43
C LEU A 307 -7.28 25.70 -0.38
N GLY A 308 -6.40 26.61 -0.81
CA GLY A 308 -6.75 27.86 -1.48
C GLY A 308 -7.32 28.95 -0.55
N LYS A 309 -7.50 28.64 0.74
CA LYS A 309 -7.99 29.57 1.78
C LYS A 309 -7.65 29.08 3.17
N THR A 310 -7.77 29.95 4.17
CA THR A 310 -7.84 29.55 5.58
C THR A 310 -9.29 29.17 5.91
N PRO A 311 -9.59 27.93 6.34
CA PRO A 311 -10.95 27.50 6.61
C PRO A 311 -11.57 28.24 7.81
N LYS A 312 -12.85 28.63 7.70
CA LYS A 312 -13.64 29.10 8.85
C LYS A 312 -14.08 27.90 9.70
N ILE A 313 -13.66 27.85 10.96
CA ILE A 313 -13.99 26.73 11.86
C ILE A 313 -15.10 27.11 12.85
N PHE A 314 -15.91 26.13 13.25
CA PHE A 314 -16.96 26.28 14.26
C PHE A 314 -16.91 25.09 15.23
N TYR A 315 -16.51 25.35 16.48
CA TYR A 315 -16.46 24.34 17.53
C TYR A 315 -17.84 24.09 18.13
N VAL A 316 -18.19 22.83 18.34
CA VAL A 316 -19.42 22.42 19.03
C VAL A 316 -19.13 21.51 20.22
N ASP A 317 -19.90 21.72 21.29
CA ASP A 317 -19.95 20.91 22.49
C ASP A 317 -21.35 20.96 23.11
N LYS A 318 -21.53 20.33 24.27
CA LYS A 318 -22.83 20.27 24.95
C LYS A 318 -23.45 21.64 25.27
N SER A 319 -22.63 22.68 25.45
CA SER A 319 -23.10 24.03 25.81
C SER A 319 -23.73 24.77 24.63
N ASN A 320 -23.33 24.46 23.40
CA ASN A 320 -23.81 25.12 22.19
C ASN A 320 -24.45 24.14 21.18
N LYS A 321 -24.85 22.94 21.65
CA LYS A 321 -25.40 21.86 20.82
C LYS A 321 -26.65 22.24 20.04
N SER A 322 -27.38 23.29 20.43
CA SER A 322 -28.56 23.83 19.72
C SER A 322 -28.20 24.81 18.59
N ASN A 323 -26.94 25.23 18.48
CA ASN A 323 -26.52 26.20 17.47
C ASN A 323 -26.49 25.57 16.07
N ARG A 324 -27.32 26.10 15.17
CA ARG A 324 -27.48 25.64 13.78
C ARG A 324 -26.82 26.56 12.76
N THR A 325 -25.84 27.38 13.16
CA THR A 325 -25.11 28.25 12.24
C THR A 325 -24.62 27.47 11.03
N LYS A 326 -24.80 28.05 9.83
CA LYS A 326 -24.27 27.53 8.57
C LYS A 326 -23.01 28.29 8.13
N ASN A 327 -22.54 29.25 8.92
CA ASN A 327 -21.38 30.09 8.62
C ASN A 327 -20.08 29.41 9.09
N PHE A 328 -19.74 28.30 8.44
CA PHE A 328 -18.51 27.56 8.67
C PHE A 328 -18.07 26.85 7.38
N ASP A 329 -16.77 26.58 7.29
CA ASP A 329 -16.18 25.60 6.37
C ASP A 329 -16.03 24.24 7.06
N ILE A 330 -15.64 24.24 8.34
CA ILE A 330 -15.51 23.03 9.16
C ILE A 330 -16.24 23.22 10.50
N LYS A 331 -17.27 22.42 10.76
CA LYS A 331 -17.86 22.22 12.08
C LYS A 331 -17.15 21.05 12.76
N TYR A 332 -16.62 21.24 13.96
CA TYR A 332 -15.83 20.21 14.63
C TYR A 332 -16.11 20.14 16.13
N GLY A 333 -15.76 19.01 16.75
CA GLY A 333 -16.00 18.80 18.17
C GLY A 333 -15.50 17.46 18.66
N ILE A 334 -15.37 17.34 19.98
CA ILE A 334 -14.99 16.11 20.67
C ILE A 334 -16.28 15.35 21.01
N ILE A 335 -16.81 14.64 20.01
CA ILE A 335 -18.18 14.09 20.04
C ILE A 335 -18.13 12.58 19.84
N ASP A 336 -18.82 11.86 20.72
CA ASP A 336 -19.08 10.42 20.57
C ASP A 336 -20.16 10.22 19.49
N ILE A 337 -19.93 9.29 18.56
CA ILE A 337 -20.91 8.91 17.55
C ILE A 337 -22.26 8.48 18.14
N ASN A 338 -22.28 7.99 19.39
CA ASN A 338 -23.52 7.62 20.09
C ASN A 338 -24.39 8.83 20.48
N THR A 339 -23.84 10.05 20.49
CA THR A 339 -24.55 11.30 20.80
C THR A 339 -24.57 12.28 19.63
N ILE A 340 -24.08 11.89 18.45
CA ILE A 340 -23.94 12.77 17.28
C ILE A 340 -25.26 13.43 16.84
N ALA A 341 -26.39 12.75 17.01
CA ALA A 341 -27.71 13.26 16.65
C ALA A 341 -28.16 14.46 17.52
N ASP A 342 -27.51 14.71 18.66
CA ASP A 342 -27.78 15.90 19.49
C ASP A 342 -27.22 17.19 18.85
N PHE A 343 -26.23 17.04 17.95
CA PHE A 343 -25.44 18.15 17.38
C PHE A 343 -25.76 18.41 15.90
N ILE A 344 -26.43 17.47 15.25
CA ILE A 344 -26.70 17.46 13.81
C ILE A 344 -28.18 17.15 13.59
N ASP A 345 -28.84 17.95 12.76
CA ASP A 345 -30.25 17.75 12.44
C ASP A 345 -30.46 16.44 11.66
N GLU A 346 -31.62 15.83 11.87
CA GLU A 346 -32.04 14.67 11.07
C GLU A 346 -32.07 15.03 9.58
N GLU A 347 -31.75 14.06 8.73
CA GLU A 347 -31.79 14.21 7.27
C GLU A 347 -31.05 15.44 6.72
N SER A 348 -29.97 15.88 7.38
CA SER A 348 -29.24 17.11 7.02
C SER A 348 -27.92 16.85 6.29
N ILE A 349 -27.33 15.66 6.44
CA ILE A 349 -26.02 15.31 5.86
C ILE A 349 -26.20 14.69 4.46
N ASP A 350 -25.42 15.17 3.49
CA ASP A 350 -25.48 14.70 2.10
C ASP A 350 -24.71 13.39 1.89
N PHE A 351 -23.53 13.29 2.51
CA PHE A 351 -22.64 12.16 2.35
C PHE A 351 -21.82 11.94 3.62
N ILE A 352 -21.67 10.67 3.98
CA ILE A 352 -20.82 10.24 5.10
C ILE A 352 -19.68 9.38 4.55
N MET A 353 -18.45 9.67 4.95
CA MET A 353 -17.29 8.82 4.69
C MET A 353 -16.46 8.69 5.94
N THR A 354 -16.13 7.47 6.34
CA THR A 354 -15.48 7.26 7.64
C THR A 354 -14.70 5.96 7.75
N ASP A 355 -13.74 5.94 8.68
CA ASP A 355 -12.90 4.80 9.05
C ASP A 355 -13.19 4.40 10.50
N PRO A 356 -14.18 3.55 10.76
CA PRO A 356 -14.52 3.18 12.13
C PRO A 356 -13.44 2.27 12.76
N PRO A 357 -13.36 2.24 14.10
CA PRO A 357 -12.40 1.39 14.81
C PRO A 357 -12.58 -0.11 14.51
N TYR A 358 -11.46 -0.82 14.33
CA TYR A 358 -11.40 -2.21 13.86
C TYR A 358 -11.56 -3.26 14.97
N GLY A 359 -12.43 -3.04 15.95
CA GLY A 359 -12.67 -4.00 17.04
C GLY A 359 -11.40 -4.37 17.82
N GLY A 360 -10.62 -3.38 18.27
CA GLY A 360 -9.45 -3.60 19.13
C GLY A 360 -8.11 -3.89 18.43
N LEU A 361 -8.07 -3.90 17.09
CA LEU A 361 -6.80 -4.09 16.34
C LEU A 361 -5.76 -3.01 16.65
N VAL A 362 -6.21 -1.77 16.82
CA VAL A 362 -5.39 -0.62 17.21
C VAL A 362 -6.18 0.18 18.24
N GLN A 363 -5.56 0.48 19.38
CA GLN A 363 -6.15 1.29 20.44
C GLN A 363 -5.77 2.76 20.21
N TYR A 364 -6.53 3.46 19.37
CA TYR A 364 -6.17 4.81 18.89
C TYR A 364 -6.09 5.84 20.01
N LEU A 365 -7.05 5.81 20.95
CA LEU A 365 -7.06 6.77 22.05
C LEU A 365 -5.88 6.51 23.00
N ASP A 366 -5.61 5.26 23.35
CA ASP A 366 -4.44 4.86 24.14
C ASP A 366 -3.13 5.38 23.54
N LEU A 367 -2.95 5.19 22.22
CA LEU A 367 -1.76 5.64 21.50
C LEU A 367 -1.66 7.17 21.44
N SER A 368 -2.80 7.87 21.47
CA SER A 368 -2.83 9.33 21.48
C SER A 368 -2.59 9.91 22.87
N THR A 369 -2.77 9.12 23.93
CA THR A 369 -2.62 9.56 25.31
C THR A 369 -1.28 10.21 25.60
N ILE A 370 -0.18 9.72 25.01
CA ILE A 370 1.15 10.36 25.14
C ILE A 370 1.15 11.85 24.78
N TRP A 371 0.28 12.28 23.85
CA TRP A 371 0.11 13.69 23.48
C TRP A 371 -0.98 14.36 24.32
N LEU A 372 -2.11 13.68 24.53
CA LEU A 372 -3.28 14.24 25.21
C LEU A 372 -3.01 14.58 26.68
N ILE A 373 -2.15 13.84 27.37
CA ILE A 373 -1.74 14.15 28.75
C ILE A 373 -1.02 15.49 28.90
N TRP A 374 -0.33 15.95 27.85
CA TRP A 374 0.24 17.31 27.81
C TRP A 374 -0.81 18.32 27.35
N LEU A 375 -1.60 18.00 26.32
CA LEU A 375 -2.62 18.92 25.80
C LEU A 375 -3.74 19.21 26.81
N LYS A 376 -4.13 18.26 27.66
CA LYS A 376 -5.12 18.49 28.73
C LYS A 376 -4.65 19.53 29.75
N LYS A 377 -3.32 19.63 29.97
CA LYS A 377 -2.74 20.65 30.85
C LYS A 377 -2.81 22.04 30.24
N PHE A 378 -2.74 22.13 28.90
CA PHE A 378 -2.96 23.37 28.17
C PHE A 378 -4.44 23.77 28.16
N ASP A 379 -5.33 22.83 27.85
CA ASP A 379 -6.78 23.02 27.81
C ASP A 379 -7.48 21.71 28.20
N GLN A 380 -8.27 21.74 29.27
CA GLN A 380 -8.92 20.57 29.85
C GLN A 380 -9.88 19.87 28.87
N ARG A 381 -10.36 20.56 27.82
CA ARG A 381 -11.15 19.94 26.74
C ARG A 381 -10.40 18.80 26.05
N PHE A 382 -9.07 18.81 26.05
CA PHE A 382 -8.26 17.75 25.45
C PHE A 382 -8.06 16.51 26.34
N ALA A 383 -8.73 16.42 27.48
CA ALA A 383 -8.73 15.22 28.30
C ALA A 383 -9.39 14.03 27.54
N PRO A 384 -8.72 12.86 27.47
CA PRO A 384 -9.29 11.68 26.80
C PRO A 384 -10.45 11.09 27.60
N ASN A 385 -11.50 10.67 26.90
CA ASN A 385 -12.61 9.90 27.46
C ASN A 385 -12.50 8.43 27.05
N TYR A 386 -11.83 7.63 27.89
CA TYR A 386 -11.55 6.22 27.60
C TYR A 386 -12.80 5.32 27.64
N GLU A 387 -13.82 5.68 28.41
CA GLU A 387 -15.02 4.88 28.62
C GLU A 387 -15.95 4.91 27.39
N SER A 388 -15.97 6.02 26.67
CA SER A 388 -16.76 6.19 25.45
C SER A 388 -16.17 5.51 24.21
N GLU A 389 -14.90 5.04 24.25
CA GLU A 389 -14.25 4.49 23.07
C GLU A 389 -14.92 3.20 22.57
N ILE A 390 -15.22 3.15 21.27
CA ILE A 390 -15.83 1.97 20.61
C ILE A 390 -14.71 1.02 20.16
N THR A 391 -14.19 0.24 21.09
CA THR A 391 -13.10 -0.72 20.80
C THR A 391 -13.25 -1.98 21.64
N ILE A 392 -12.52 -3.04 21.30
CA ILE A 392 -12.43 -4.23 22.13
C ILE A 392 -11.15 -4.10 22.96
N LYS A 393 -11.27 -4.19 24.28
CA LYS A 393 -10.14 -4.17 25.22
C LYS A 393 -10.27 -5.38 26.13
N ASN A 394 -9.26 -6.26 26.10
CA ASN A 394 -9.25 -7.46 26.94
C ASN A 394 -9.55 -7.10 28.39
N ASN A 395 -10.48 -7.83 29.02
CA ASN A 395 -10.93 -7.62 30.41
C ASN A 395 -11.58 -6.27 30.73
N ILE A 396 -11.83 -5.41 29.73
CA ILE A 396 -12.44 -4.07 29.93
C ILE A 396 -13.71 -3.94 29.09
N GLN A 397 -13.61 -4.13 27.78
CA GLN A 397 -14.73 -4.00 26.84
C GLN A 397 -14.78 -5.23 25.93
N ASN A 398 -15.85 -6.00 26.06
CA ASN A 398 -16.06 -7.23 25.30
C ASN A 398 -16.68 -6.98 23.91
N LEU A 399 -16.75 -8.05 23.12
CA LEU A 399 -17.28 -8.03 21.75
C LEU A 399 -18.74 -7.54 21.68
N GLU A 400 -19.57 -7.89 22.66
CA GLU A 400 -20.99 -7.53 22.68
C GLU A 400 -21.20 -6.05 22.97
N THR A 401 -20.43 -5.49 23.91
CA THR A 401 -20.45 -4.05 24.21
C THR A 401 -20.01 -3.24 22.99
N TYR A 402 -18.94 -3.70 22.31
CA TYR A 402 -18.50 -3.12 21.05
C TYR A 402 -19.62 -3.14 19.99
N ARG A 403 -20.29 -4.29 19.81
CA ARG A 403 -21.40 -4.46 18.86
C ARG A 403 -22.54 -3.47 19.15
N ILE A 404 -22.98 -3.35 20.40
CA ILE A 404 -24.08 -2.47 20.82
C ILE A 404 -23.72 -0.99 20.57
N LYS A 405 -22.56 -0.54 21.08
CA LYS A 405 -22.11 0.86 20.89
C LYS A 405 -21.94 1.18 19.41
N PHE A 406 -21.36 0.28 18.63
CA PHE A 406 -21.19 0.49 17.20
C PHE A 406 -22.55 0.57 16.49
N GLN A 407 -23.49 -0.34 16.79
CA GLN A 407 -24.84 -0.32 16.22
C GLN A 407 -25.60 0.97 16.53
N ASN A 408 -25.54 1.45 17.76
CA ASN A 408 -26.17 2.71 18.14
C ASN A 408 -25.57 3.90 17.38
N GLY A 409 -24.24 3.96 17.26
CA GLY A 409 -23.57 4.95 16.43
C GLY A 409 -24.04 4.93 14.97
N ILE A 410 -24.08 3.76 14.33
CA ILE A 410 -24.53 3.65 12.93
C ILE A 410 -26.02 4.00 12.77
N LYS A 411 -26.87 3.67 13.74
CA LYS A 411 -28.28 4.13 13.75
C LYS A 411 -28.40 5.65 13.81
N ASN A 412 -27.54 6.33 14.57
CA ASN A 412 -27.53 7.80 14.56
C ASN A 412 -27.08 8.36 13.22
N LEU A 413 -26.07 7.74 12.57
CA LEU A 413 -25.67 8.10 11.20
C LEU A 413 -26.82 7.91 10.20
N PHE A 414 -27.62 6.84 10.37
CA PHE A 414 -28.82 6.63 9.56
C PHE A 414 -29.81 7.79 9.74
N LYS A 415 -30.09 8.26 10.96
CA LYS A 415 -31.04 9.37 11.19
C LYS A 415 -30.61 10.67 10.53
N ILE A 416 -29.33 11.05 10.66
CA ILE A 416 -28.83 12.36 10.19
C ILE A 416 -28.54 12.41 8.69
N LEU A 417 -28.36 11.27 8.02
CA LEU A 417 -28.12 11.21 6.58
C LEU A 417 -29.42 11.51 5.81
N LYS A 418 -29.35 12.24 4.69
CA LYS A 418 -30.51 12.46 3.80
C LYS A 418 -31.08 11.14 3.24
N PRO A 419 -32.38 11.07 2.88
CA PRO A 419 -33.01 9.84 2.35
C PRO A 419 -32.27 9.18 1.19
N ASN A 420 -31.72 9.98 0.26
CA ASN A 420 -30.95 9.51 -0.89
C ASN A 420 -29.42 9.60 -0.68
N GLY A 421 -28.99 9.96 0.54
CA GLY A 421 -27.58 10.07 0.89
C GLY A 421 -26.90 8.72 0.89
N LYS A 422 -25.59 8.73 0.61
CA LYS A 422 -24.75 7.53 0.67
C LYS A 422 -23.80 7.60 1.88
N ILE A 423 -23.43 6.44 2.39
CA ILE A 423 -22.34 6.30 3.36
C ILE A 423 -21.28 5.37 2.79
N VAL A 424 -20.00 5.70 3.00
CA VAL A 424 -18.87 4.85 2.63
C VAL A 424 -18.00 4.59 3.85
N PHE A 425 -17.87 3.32 4.21
CA PHE A 425 -16.95 2.88 5.25
C PHE A 425 -15.64 2.40 4.62
N THR A 426 -14.50 2.80 5.18
CA THR A 426 -13.24 2.08 4.95
C THR A 426 -13.08 1.03 6.04
N PHE A 427 -13.00 -0.25 5.68
CA PHE A 427 -12.92 -1.32 6.66
C PHE A 427 -12.14 -2.53 6.12
N HIS A 428 -11.43 -3.22 7.01
CA HIS A 428 -10.62 -4.40 6.75
C HIS A 428 -10.28 -5.04 8.10
N ASN A 429 -10.72 -6.28 8.33
CA ASN A 429 -10.28 -7.05 9.48
C ASN A 429 -10.10 -8.51 9.06
N LYS A 430 -8.98 -9.11 9.45
CA LYS A 430 -8.75 -10.55 9.25
C LYS A 430 -9.63 -11.41 10.15
N ASN A 431 -9.97 -10.89 11.33
CA ASN A 431 -10.89 -11.56 12.21
C ASN A 431 -12.29 -11.38 11.63
N ILE A 432 -12.73 -12.44 10.97
CA ILE A 432 -13.98 -12.45 10.25
C ILE A 432 -15.20 -12.28 11.16
N LYS A 433 -15.14 -12.72 12.42
CA LYS A 433 -16.22 -12.45 13.40
C LYS A 433 -16.46 -10.95 13.53
N ILE A 434 -15.41 -10.14 13.52
CA ILE A 434 -15.50 -8.67 13.57
C ILE A 434 -16.05 -8.11 12.24
N TRP A 435 -15.64 -8.69 11.10
CA TRP A 435 -16.21 -8.33 9.78
C TRP A 435 -17.72 -8.59 9.70
N ASN A 436 -18.20 -9.75 10.17
CA ASN A 436 -19.62 -10.07 10.19
C ASN A 436 -20.41 -9.17 11.12
N ILE A 437 -19.86 -8.89 12.30
CA ILE A 437 -20.45 -7.93 13.22
C ILE A 437 -20.60 -6.58 12.52
N PHE A 438 -19.59 -6.12 11.79
CA PHE A 438 -19.67 -4.89 11.01
C PHE A 438 -20.81 -4.96 9.97
N LEU A 439 -20.87 -5.99 9.13
CA LEU A 439 -21.91 -6.13 8.11
C LEU A 439 -23.31 -6.18 8.73
N ASN A 440 -23.50 -6.98 9.78
CA ASN A 440 -24.76 -7.12 10.49
C ASN A 440 -25.17 -5.80 11.15
N VAL A 441 -24.24 -5.06 11.76
CA VAL A 441 -24.52 -3.75 12.35
C VAL A 441 -24.97 -2.75 11.29
N VAL A 442 -24.30 -2.69 10.14
CA VAL A 442 -24.71 -1.83 9.01
C VAL A 442 -26.13 -2.18 8.58
N ALA A 443 -26.40 -3.46 8.36
CA ALA A 443 -27.69 -3.94 7.90
C ALA A 443 -28.82 -3.68 8.92
N MET A 444 -28.61 -4.03 10.19
CA MET A 444 -29.57 -3.80 11.29
C MET A 444 -29.78 -2.32 11.64
N SER A 445 -28.96 -1.42 11.09
CA SER A 445 -29.12 0.03 11.25
C SER A 445 -29.90 0.68 10.10
N GLY A 446 -30.40 -0.11 9.15
CA GLY A 446 -31.24 0.35 8.03
C GLY A 446 -30.48 0.62 6.72
N PHE A 447 -29.20 0.27 6.65
CA PHE A 447 -28.39 0.41 5.44
C PHE A 447 -28.35 -0.88 4.62
N ASN A 448 -28.38 -0.74 3.30
CA ASN A 448 -28.06 -1.82 2.38
C ASN A 448 -26.69 -1.59 1.75
N ILE A 449 -25.86 -2.63 1.68
CA ILE A 449 -24.56 -2.58 1.02
C ILE A 449 -24.79 -2.61 -0.49
N GLU A 450 -24.43 -1.52 -1.17
CA GLU A 450 -24.61 -1.38 -2.62
C GLU A 450 -23.37 -1.87 -3.38
N LYS A 451 -22.18 -1.61 -2.84
CA LYS A 451 -20.92 -1.99 -3.49
C LYS A 451 -19.78 -2.12 -2.49
N VAL A 452 -18.98 -3.17 -2.66
CA VAL A 452 -17.68 -3.30 -1.99
C VAL A 452 -16.55 -3.22 -3.04
N ILE A 453 -15.58 -2.34 -2.78
CA ILE A 453 -14.42 -2.10 -3.64
C ILE A 453 -13.17 -2.47 -2.87
N HIS A 454 -12.38 -3.37 -3.43
CA HIS A 454 -11.04 -3.67 -2.92
C HIS A 454 -10.08 -2.57 -3.36
N GLN A 455 -9.53 -1.83 -2.40
CA GLN A 455 -8.66 -0.68 -2.63
C GLN A 455 -7.22 -1.02 -2.25
N GLN A 456 -6.30 -0.96 -3.21
CA GLN A 456 -4.87 -1.09 -2.92
C GLN A 456 -4.28 0.28 -2.57
N ASN A 457 -3.51 0.35 -1.49
CA ASN A 457 -2.82 1.56 -1.03
C ASN A 457 -1.34 1.52 -1.45
N ARG A 458 -0.78 2.69 -1.81
CA ARG A 458 0.62 2.82 -2.27
C ARG A 458 1.62 2.60 -1.13
N ARG A 459 1.22 2.90 0.11
CA ARG A 459 1.97 2.58 1.32
C ARG A 459 1.12 1.70 2.23
N THR A 460 1.75 0.74 2.90
CA THR A 460 1.09 -0.01 3.98
C THR A 460 0.66 0.97 5.08
N GLY A 461 -0.62 0.93 5.48
CA GLY A 461 -1.09 1.58 6.69
C GLY A 461 -0.35 1.05 7.92
N GLU A 462 -0.33 1.82 9.00
CA GLU A 462 0.43 1.46 10.21
C GLU A 462 -0.18 0.26 10.96
N SER A 463 -1.48 0.00 10.77
CA SER A 463 -2.15 -1.25 11.16
C SER A 463 -1.54 -2.50 10.52
N ASN A 464 -0.96 -2.38 9.32
CA ASN A 464 -0.24 -3.49 8.67
C ASN A 464 1.17 -3.70 9.26
N VAL A 465 1.77 -2.68 9.87
CA VAL A 465 3.05 -2.81 10.60
C VAL A 465 2.86 -3.58 11.91
N ALA A 466 1.68 -3.46 12.53
CA ALA A 466 1.28 -4.25 13.69
C ALA A 466 1.07 -5.74 13.36
N ASN A 467 0.79 -6.09 12.10
CA ASN A 467 0.62 -7.47 11.64
C ASN A 467 1.35 -7.74 10.30
N PRO A 468 2.68 -7.93 10.32
CA PRO A 468 3.53 -8.02 9.13
C PRO A 468 3.23 -9.21 8.21
N TYR A 469 2.56 -10.25 8.73
CA TYR A 469 2.47 -11.56 8.09
C TYR A 469 1.13 -11.86 7.42
N GLY A 470 0.27 -10.88 7.13
CA GLY A 470 -0.89 -11.23 6.29
C GLY A 470 -1.87 -10.18 5.82
N THR A 471 -1.53 -8.90 5.81
CA THR A 471 -2.33 -7.93 5.05
C THR A 471 -1.41 -7.23 4.07
N SER A 472 -1.59 -7.53 2.78
CA SER A 472 -1.21 -6.62 1.71
C SER A 472 -1.74 -5.22 2.02
N ALA A 473 -1.07 -4.16 1.59
CA ALA A 473 -1.50 -2.77 1.77
C ALA A 473 -2.87 -2.49 1.12
N THR A 474 -3.97 -2.95 1.71
CA THR A 474 -5.30 -2.95 1.09
C THR A 474 -6.40 -2.69 2.10
N ASP A 475 -7.36 -1.86 1.73
CA ASP A 475 -8.60 -1.57 2.46
C ASP A 475 -9.82 -1.98 1.61
N PHE A 476 -11.00 -2.14 2.21
CA PHE A 476 -12.25 -2.22 1.46
C PHE A 476 -13.07 -0.94 1.65
N TYR A 477 -13.60 -0.41 0.55
CA TYR A 477 -14.49 0.74 0.53
C TYR A 477 -15.90 0.19 0.32
N ILE A 478 -16.71 0.26 1.38
CA ILE A 478 -18.03 -0.36 1.48
C ILE A 478 -19.06 0.76 1.38
N ARG A 479 -19.68 0.89 0.20
CA ARG A 479 -20.70 1.89 -0.07
C ARG A 479 -22.07 1.34 0.26
N CYS A 480 -22.81 2.07 1.08
CA CYS A 480 -24.15 1.73 1.49
C CYS A 480 -25.15 2.86 1.18
N ILE A 481 -26.41 2.47 1.04
CA ILE A 481 -27.56 3.34 0.81
C ILE A 481 -28.63 3.09 1.86
N LYS A 482 -29.49 4.08 2.12
CA LYS A 482 -30.71 3.85 2.90
C LYS A 482 -31.67 2.99 2.11
N LYS A 483 -31.99 1.79 2.60
CA LYS A 483 -33.00 0.93 1.98
C LYS A 483 -33.64 0.05 3.07
N PRO A 484 -34.98 -0.03 3.15
CA PRO A 484 -35.66 -0.93 4.07
C PRO A 484 -35.18 -2.37 3.88
N MET A 485 -34.98 -3.08 4.99
CA MET A 485 -34.37 -4.41 4.99
C MET A 485 -35.27 -5.44 4.30
N LEU A 486 -34.70 -6.24 3.39
CA LEU A 486 -35.18 -7.59 3.09
C LEU A 486 -34.30 -8.53 3.92
N HIS A 487 -34.88 -9.24 4.88
CA HIS A 487 -34.17 -10.25 5.64
C HIS A 487 -33.89 -11.46 4.74
N PHE A 488 -32.63 -11.76 4.48
CA PHE A 488 -32.23 -13.05 3.93
C PHE A 488 -31.73 -13.91 5.09
N LYS A 489 -32.48 -14.98 5.43
CA LYS A 489 -31.84 -16.13 6.11
C LYS A 489 -30.88 -16.71 5.08
N THR A 490 -29.60 -16.78 5.43
CA THR A 490 -28.62 -17.47 4.58
C THR A 490 -28.95 -18.95 4.58
N ASP A 491 -29.55 -19.45 3.50
CA ASP A 491 -29.58 -20.89 3.25
C ASP A 491 -28.15 -21.35 2.95
N GLN A 492 -27.72 -22.44 3.61
CA GLN A 492 -26.35 -22.92 3.47
C GLN A 492 -26.08 -23.39 2.04
N ALA A 493 -27.03 -24.10 1.43
CA ALA A 493 -26.87 -24.56 0.05
C ALA A 493 -26.82 -23.40 -0.95
N GLU A 494 -27.67 -22.39 -0.78
CA GLU A 494 -27.61 -21.15 -1.58
C GLU A 494 -26.25 -20.45 -1.43
N PHE A 495 -25.74 -20.34 -0.22
CA PHE A 495 -24.45 -19.73 0.04
C PHE A 495 -23.29 -20.50 -0.60
N GLU A 496 -23.22 -21.81 -0.40
CA GLU A 496 -22.21 -22.68 -1.01
C GLU A 496 -22.25 -22.60 -2.53
N HIS A 497 -23.45 -22.61 -3.12
CA HIS A 497 -23.64 -22.44 -4.55
C HIS A 497 -23.14 -21.06 -5.01
N TYR A 498 -23.46 -20.00 -4.29
CA TYR A 498 -23.01 -18.64 -4.61
C TYR A 498 -21.48 -18.53 -4.62
N ILE A 499 -20.81 -19.07 -3.60
CA ILE A 499 -19.35 -19.11 -3.51
C ILE A 499 -18.74 -19.84 -4.69
N LEU A 500 -19.25 -21.03 -5.01
CA LEU A 500 -18.76 -21.83 -6.11
C LEU A 500 -18.91 -21.07 -7.43
N GLN A 501 -20.10 -20.53 -7.73
CA GLN A 501 -20.36 -19.79 -8.97
C GLN A 501 -19.47 -18.55 -9.10
N LYS A 502 -19.29 -17.78 -8.02
CA LYS A 502 -18.41 -16.60 -8.04
C LYS A 502 -16.94 -16.96 -8.19
N THR A 503 -16.50 -18.05 -7.57
CA THR A 503 -15.12 -18.55 -7.73
C THR A 503 -14.86 -18.97 -9.17
N ILE A 504 -15.77 -19.75 -9.76
CA ILE A 504 -15.73 -20.12 -11.18
C ILE A 504 -15.69 -18.86 -12.04
N SER A 505 -16.57 -17.89 -11.78
CA SER A 505 -16.64 -16.64 -12.54
C SER A 505 -15.33 -15.86 -12.49
N ILE A 506 -14.72 -15.69 -11.31
CA ILE A 506 -13.46 -14.97 -11.17
C ILE A 506 -12.33 -15.68 -11.91
N ILE A 507 -12.14 -16.99 -11.71
CA ILE A 507 -11.07 -17.75 -12.39
C ILE A 507 -11.28 -17.74 -13.90
N ALA A 508 -12.52 -17.91 -14.37
CA ALA A 508 -12.85 -17.89 -15.80
C ALA A 508 -12.61 -16.52 -16.43
N GLN A 509 -13.04 -15.43 -15.77
CA GLN A 509 -12.79 -14.07 -16.24
C GLN A 509 -11.31 -13.71 -16.24
N ARG A 510 -10.51 -14.31 -15.36
CA ARG A 510 -9.06 -14.15 -15.37
C ARG A 510 -8.39 -14.97 -16.47
N ASN A 511 -8.93 -16.14 -16.79
CA ASN A 511 -8.38 -17.08 -17.77
C ASN A 511 -6.88 -17.38 -17.50
N GLU A 512 -6.49 -17.46 -16.24
CA GLU A 512 -5.14 -17.85 -15.80
C GLU A 512 -5.15 -18.42 -14.36
N PRO A 513 -4.17 -19.27 -13.99
CA PRO A 513 -4.04 -19.76 -12.61
C PRO A 513 -3.99 -18.61 -11.60
N THR A 514 -4.85 -18.68 -10.58
CA THR A 514 -5.09 -17.53 -9.69
C THR A 514 -4.68 -17.82 -8.24
N PRO A 515 -3.88 -16.96 -7.59
CA PRO A 515 -3.55 -17.08 -6.18
C PRO A 515 -4.81 -17.03 -5.28
N TYR A 516 -4.85 -17.86 -4.24
CA TYR A 516 -5.98 -17.88 -3.29
C TYR A 516 -6.30 -16.51 -2.70
N GLN A 517 -5.29 -15.72 -2.31
CA GLN A 517 -5.51 -14.38 -1.74
C GLN A 517 -6.29 -13.44 -2.68
N ILE A 518 -6.07 -13.54 -4.00
CA ILE A 518 -6.79 -12.74 -4.99
C ILE A 518 -8.24 -13.20 -5.07
N LEU A 519 -8.48 -14.52 -5.05
CA LEU A 519 -9.82 -15.11 -5.01
C LEU A 519 -10.56 -14.68 -3.74
N PHE A 520 -9.93 -14.85 -2.58
CA PHE A 520 -10.48 -14.49 -1.29
C PHE A 520 -10.92 -13.02 -1.24
N ASN A 521 -10.04 -12.08 -1.66
CA ASN A 521 -10.38 -10.66 -1.67
C ASN A 521 -11.53 -10.33 -2.64
N GLY A 522 -11.57 -10.98 -3.81
CA GLY A 522 -12.64 -10.82 -4.79
C GLY A 522 -13.98 -11.37 -4.27
N LEU A 523 -13.96 -12.57 -3.70
CA LEU A 523 -15.12 -13.22 -3.10
C LEU A 523 -15.66 -12.42 -1.91
N LEU A 524 -14.79 -11.95 -1.02
CA LEU A 524 -15.20 -11.15 0.14
C LEU A 524 -16.00 -9.92 -0.29
N ALA A 525 -15.60 -9.25 -1.37
CA ALA A 525 -16.33 -8.11 -1.91
C ALA A 525 -17.72 -8.50 -2.47
N GLU A 526 -17.81 -9.62 -3.20
CA GLU A 526 -19.07 -10.10 -3.78
C GLU A 526 -20.05 -10.56 -2.69
N ILE A 527 -19.60 -11.38 -1.74
CA ILE A 527 -20.43 -11.94 -0.67
C ILE A 527 -20.91 -10.83 0.27
N SER A 528 -20.04 -9.89 0.62
CA SER A 528 -20.41 -8.75 1.47
C SER A 528 -21.48 -7.88 0.79
N SER A 529 -21.43 -7.76 -0.54
CA SER A 529 -22.47 -7.05 -1.31
C SER A 529 -23.77 -7.86 -1.42
N ALA A 530 -23.71 -9.19 -1.34
CA ALA A 530 -24.88 -10.06 -1.38
C ALA A 530 -25.61 -10.16 -0.02
N GLY A 531 -24.98 -9.75 1.09
CA GLY A 531 -25.63 -9.68 2.40
C GLY A 531 -25.69 -11.00 3.18
N PHE A 532 -24.86 -11.98 2.83
CA PHE A 532 -24.76 -13.24 3.57
C PHE A 532 -24.11 -13.04 4.96
N ASN A 533 -24.60 -13.79 5.96
CA ASN A 533 -24.10 -13.77 7.34
C ASN A 533 -23.43 -15.11 7.69
N ILE A 534 -22.14 -15.10 8.07
CA ILE A 534 -21.33 -16.32 8.11
C ILE A 534 -20.25 -16.26 9.18
N GLU A 535 -20.23 -17.16 10.16
CA GLU A 535 -19.32 -17.06 11.31
C GLU A 535 -17.81 -17.07 10.99
N ASP A 536 -17.35 -17.85 10.00
CA ASP A 536 -15.94 -17.96 9.59
C ASP A 536 -15.76 -18.06 8.05
N PHE A 537 -15.82 -16.93 7.34
CA PHE A 537 -15.70 -16.89 5.87
C PHE A 537 -14.48 -17.60 5.31
N ASP A 538 -13.28 -17.43 5.87
CA ASP A 538 -12.07 -17.94 5.20
C ASP A 538 -12.06 -19.47 5.24
N LYS A 539 -12.28 -20.05 6.42
CA LYS A 539 -12.43 -21.51 6.54
C LYS A 539 -13.63 -22.04 5.77
N ASN A 540 -14.75 -21.33 5.79
CA ASN A 540 -15.93 -21.77 5.06
C ASN A 540 -15.68 -21.74 3.55
N ILE A 541 -15.09 -20.67 3.01
CA ILE A 541 -14.72 -20.60 1.58
C ILE A 541 -13.71 -21.70 1.24
N GLU A 542 -12.65 -21.85 2.02
CA GLU A 542 -11.65 -22.89 1.76
C GLU A 542 -12.26 -24.29 1.81
N GLN A 543 -13.10 -24.59 2.82
CA GLN A 543 -13.82 -25.86 2.94
C GLN A 543 -14.75 -26.11 1.76
N ILE A 544 -15.62 -25.15 1.43
CA ILE A 544 -16.56 -25.23 0.30
C ILE A 544 -15.80 -25.50 -1.00
N LEU A 545 -14.73 -24.74 -1.26
CA LEU A 545 -13.95 -24.89 -2.48
C LEU A 545 -13.09 -26.16 -2.50
N SER A 546 -12.66 -26.64 -1.32
CA SER A 546 -11.80 -27.83 -1.21
C SER A 546 -12.50 -29.11 -1.67
N VAL A 547 -13.81 -29.23 -1.44
CA VAL A 547 -14.64 -30.36 -1.90
C VAL A 547 -14.68 -30.46 -3.43
N HIS A 548 -14.43 -29.34 -4.11
CA HIS A 548 -14.40 -29.26 -5.57
C HIS A 548 -12.99 -29.45 -6.17
N ILE A 549 -11.96 -29.66 -5.35
CA ILE A 549 -10.61 -30.02 -5.82
C ILE A 549 -10.63 -31.45 -6.38
N GLY A 550 -10.00 -31.65 -7.53
CA GLY A 550 -9.98 -32.93 -8.24
C GLY A 550 -11.20 -33.17 -9.14
N THR A 551 -12.31 -32.45 -8.92
CA THR A 551 -13.50 -32.49 -9.78
C THR A 551 -13.59 -31.26 -10.70
N ILE A 552 -13.65 -30.05 -10.13
CA ILE A 552 -13.73 -28.78 -10.86
C ILE A 552 -12.36 -28.11 -10.88
N PHE A 553 -11.70 -28.03 -9.72
CA PHE A 553 -10.47 -27.29 -9.53
C PHE A 553 -9.24 -28.20 -9.42
N GLU A 554 -8.09 -27.67 -9.80
CA GLU A 554 -6.77 -28.25 -9.54
C GLU A 554 -5.85 -27.18 -8.92
N LEU A 555 -4.93 -27.61 -8.05
CA LEU A 555 -3.96 -26.72 -7.42
C LEU A 555 -2.61 -26.83 -8.13
N LYS A 556 -2.10 -25.71 -8.64
CA LYS A 556 -0.80 -25.61 -9.31
C LYS A 556 0.28 -25.10 -8.35
N ASN A 557 1.45 -25.72 -8.39
CA ASN A 557 2.63 -25.27 -7.66
C ASN A 557 3.25 -24.03 -8.32
N ASN A 558 3.81 -23.15 -7.50
CA ASN A 558 4.47 -21.94 -7.94
C ASN A 558 5.99 -22.08 -7.77
N ASN A 559 6.76 -21.90 -8.85
CA ASN A 559 8.23 -21.97 -8.84
C ASN A 559 8.87 -20.72 -8.20
N GLY A 560 8.50 -20.38 -6.96
CA GLY A 560 9.26 -19.40 -6.16
C GLY A 560 8.49 -18.39 -5.28
N LYS A 561 7.16 -18.47 -5.12
CA LYS A 561 6.43 -17.65 -4.12
C LYS A 561 5.37 -18.47 -3.38
N SER A 562 5.25 -18.20 -2.08
CA SER A 562 4.36 -18.86 -1.11
C SER A 562 2.88 -18.79 -1.54
N GLY A 563 2.28 -19.96 -1.77
CA GLY A 563 0.84 -20.16 -2.04
C GLY A 563 0.56 -21.04 -3.26
N LYS A 564 -0.46 -21.91 -3.18
CA LYS A 564 -0.96 -22.72 -4.31
C LYS A 564 -1.87 -21.88 -5.20
N TYR A 565 -1.79 -22.08 -6.53
CA TYR A 565 -2.65 -21.40 -7.49
C TYR A 565 -3.86 -22.28 -7.83
N TRP A 566 -5.04 -21.68 -7.85
CA TRP A 566 -6.29 -22.35 -8.21
C TRP A 566 -6.50 -22.26 -9.72
N TRP A 567 -6.86 -23.38 -10.34
CA TRP A 567 -7.17 -23.48 -11.76
C TRP A 567 -8.27 -24.51 -12.03
N PHE A 568 -8.82 -24.54 -13.25
CA PHE A 568 -9.79 -25.56 -13.66
C PHE A 568 -9.11 -26.83 -14.13
N LYS A 569 -9.64 -27.99 -13.74
CA LYS A 569 -9.25 -29.28 -14.32
C LYS A 569 -9.65 -29.40 -15.80
N ASN A 570 -10.82 -28.85 -16.16
CA ASN A 570 -11.34 -28.79 -17.52
C ASN A 570 -11.68 -27.34 -17.91
N PRO A 571 -10.69 -26.49 -18.27
CA PRO A 571 -10.90 -25.07 -18.52
C PRO A 571 -11.95 -24.77 -19.60
N GLU A 572 -12.00 -25.55 -20.67
CA GLU A 572 -12.93 -25.34 -21.81
C GLU A 572 -14.40 -25.38 -21.40
N LYS A 573 -14.74 -26.09 -20.31
CA LYS A 573 -16.11 -26.16 -19.79
C LYS A 573 -16.57 -24.85 -19.13
N TYR A 574 -15.64 -24.12 -18.53
CA TYR A 574 -15.94 -22.97 -17.67
C TYR A 574 -15.52 -21.64 -18.28
N ILE A 575 -14.52 -21.63 -19.16
CA ILE A 575 -14.00 -20.43 -19.82
C ILE A 575 -14.66 -20.28 -21.19
N LYS A 576 -15.78 -19.56 -21.23
CA LYS A 576 -16.45 -19.18 -22.49
C LYS A 576 -15.91 -17.85 -23.04
N TYR A 577 -15.56 -16.93 -22.15
CA TYR A 577 -14.99 -15.62 -22.42
C TYR A 577 -14.31 -15.13 -21.13
N PRO A 578 -13.19 -14.40 -21.19
CA PRO A 578 -12.44 -13.95 -22.36
C PRO A 578 -11.52 -15.02 -22.97
N ASP A 579 -11.27 -14.90 -24.26
CA ASP A 579 -10.36 -15.76 -25.06
C ASP A 579 -8.88 -15.58 -24.70
N LYS A 580 -8.51 -14.38 -24.21
CA LYS A 580 -7.17 -14.05 -23.72
C LYS A 580 -7.07 -14.05 -22.19
N LYS A 581 -5.88 -14.39 -21.69
CA LYS A 581 -5.54 -14.29 -20.26
C LYS A 581 -5.65 -12.85 -19.77
N LEU A 582 -5.90 -12.67 -18.48
CA LEU A 582 -5.92 -11.34 -17.86
C LEU A 582 -4.57 -10.65 -18.04
N THR A 583 -3.45 -11.35 -17.82
CA THR A 583 -2.10 -10.78 -18.01
C THR A 583 -1.94 -10.17 -19.41
N ASP A 584 -2.34 -10.89 -20.45
CA ASP A 584 -2.24 -10.43 -21.85
C ASP A 584 -3.17 -9.23 -22.11
N ARG A 585 -4.39 -9.24 -21.57
CA ARG A 585 -5.33 -8.12 -21.71
C ARG A 585 -4.87 -6.86 -20.97
N VAL A 586 -4.26 -7.03 -19.80
CA VAL A 586 -3.65 -5.92 -19.04
C VAL A 586 -2.52 -5.31 -19.86
N GLU A 587 -1.65 -6.14 -20.42
CA GLU A 587 -0.58 -5.70 -21.31
C GLU A 587 -1.11 -4.94 -22.53
N ASP A 588 -2.08 -5.50 -23.26
CA ASP A 588 -2.74 -4.85 -24.41
C ASP A 588 -3.28 -3.46 -24.01
N THR A 589 -3.83 -3.34 -22.79
CA THR A 589 -4.34 -2.08 -22.25
C THR A 589 -3.22 -1.08 -21.97
N VAL A 590 -2.13 -1.51 -21.34
CA VAL A 590 -0.95 -0.66 -21.08
C VAL A 590 -0.34 -0.17 -22.39
N ILE A 591 -0.15 -1.05 -23.37
CA ILE A 591 0.41 -0.69 -24.69
C ILE A 591 -0.52 0.28 -25.42
N SER A 592 -1.83 0.01 -25.45
CA SER A 592 -2.81 0.91 -26.05
C SER A 592 -2.80 2.30 -25.39
N PHE A 593 -2.64 2.35 -24.06
CA PHE A 593 -2.53 3.61 -23.33
C PHE A 593 -1.23 4.36 -23.64
N LEU A 594 -0.10 3.65 -23.70
CA LEU A 594 1.20 4.19 -24.10
C LEU A 594 1.19 4.75 -25.53
N ARG A 595 0.51 4.09 -26.48
CA ARG A 595 0.40 4.56 -27.86
C ARG A 595 -0.47 5.82 -28.00
N ARG A 596 -1.49 5.97 -27.17
CA ARG A 596 -2.39 7.13 -27.18
C ARG A 596 -1.79 8.39 -26.56
N LYS A 597 -0.74 8.28 -25.74
CA LYS A 597 -0.16 9.39 -24.97
C LYS A 597 1.33 9.52 -25.22
N VAL A 598 1.79 10.76 -25.43
CA VAL A 598 3.22 11.09 -25.61
C VAL A 598 4.10 10.60 -24.45
N SER A 599 3.59 10.74 -23.22
CA SER A 599 4.24 10.25 -22.01
C SER A 599 3.19 9.95 -20.95
N VAL A 600 3.42 8.96 -20.10
CA VAL A 600 2.48 8.55 -19.02
C VAL A 600 3.18 8.37 -17.69
N THR A 601 2.51 8.65 -16.58
CA THR A 601 2.98 8.26 -15.25
C THR A 601 2.49 6.85 -14.91
N LEU A 602 3.14 6.18 -13.93
CA LEU A 602 2.62 4.91 -13.41
C LEU A 602 1.18 5.08 -12.87
N ASP A 603 0.92 6.20 -12.21
CA ASP A 603 -0.37 6.48 -11.57
C ASP A 603 -1.50 6.60 -12.62
N GLU A 604 -1.23 7.21 -13.79
CA GLU A 604 -2.18 7.26 -14.91
C GLU A 604 -2.49 5.87 -15.48
N VAL A 605 -1.48 5.00 -15.59
CA VAL A 605 -1.66 3.62 -16.08
C VAL A 605 -2.45 2.79 -15.08
N LEU A 606 -2.12 2.90 -13.79
CA LEU A 606 -2.86 2.24 -12.72
C LEU A 606 -4.35 2.64 -12.73
N GLY A 607 -4.65 3.93 -12.97
CA GLY A 607 -6.02 4.42 -13.07
C GLY A 607 -6.81 3.74 -14.19
N GLU A 608 -6.24 3.65 -15.39
CA GLU A 608 -6.86 2.96 -16.53
C GLU A 608 -7.09 1.46 -16.23
N ILE A 609 -6.11 0.82 -15.60
CA ILE A 609 -6.18 -0.61 -15.23
C ILE A 609 -7.25 -0.86 -14.17
N PHE A 610 -7.33 -0.05 -13.10
CA PHE A 610 -8.33 -0.25 -12.04
C PHE A 610 -9.76 -0.05 -12.54
N VAL A 611 -9.99 0.88 -13.48
CA VAL A 611 -11.29 1.06 -14.13
C VAL A 611 -11.68 -0.17 -14.93
N LYS A 612 -10.74 -0.73 -15.71
CA LYS A 612 -11.02 -1.83 -16.64
C LYS A 612 -11.06 -3.21 -15.96
N TYR A 613 -10.33 -3.37 -14.86
CA TYR A 613 -10.14 -4.63 -14.15
C TYR A 613 -10.34 -4.48 -12.62
N PRO A 614 -11.58 -4.27 -12.15
CA PRO A 614 -11.86 -4.05 -10.73
C PRO A 614 -11.84 -5.35 -9.90
N ASN A 615 -11.68 -5.21 -8.57
CA ASN A 615 -11.79 -6.29 -7.57
C ASN A 615 -10.96 -7.54 -7.92
N GLY A 616 -11.59 -8.71 -8.06
CA GLY A 616 -10.91 -9.98 -8.35
C GLY A 616 -10.12 -10.02 -9.67
N LEU A 617 -10.30 -9.01 -10.53
CA LEU A 617 -9.53 -8.83 -11.77
C LEU A 617 -8.35 -7.87 -11.61
N THR A 618 -8.20 -7.21 -10.48
CA THR A 618 -7.12 -6.22 -10.27
C THR A 618 -5.76 -6.93 -10.32
N PRO A 619 -4.87 -6.56 -11.25
CA PRO A 619 -3.53 -7.15 -11.32
C PRO A 619 -2.60 -6.61 -10.22
N ASP A 620 -1.45 -7.26 -10.02
CA ASP A 620 -0.42 -6.80 -9.09
C ASP A 620 0.35 -5.59 -9.66
N ILE A 621 0.61 -4.58 -8.82
CA ILE A 621 1.29 -3.35 -9.26
C ILE A 621 2.68 -3.64 -9.86
N LYS A 622 3.40 -4.66 -9.37
CA LYS A 622 4.72 -5.01 -9.91
C LYS A 622 4.64 -5.62 -11.31
N SER A 623 3.55 -6.32 -11.65
CA SER A 623 3.38 -6.83 -13.01
C SER A 623 3.18 -5.69 -14.01
N ILE A 624 2.46 -4.63 -13.61
CA ILE A 624 2.30 -3.42 -14.43
C ILE A 624 3.63 -2.67 -14.60
N ASP A 625 4.42 -2.50 -13.53
CA ASP A 625 5.75 -1.88 -13.62
C ASP A 625 6.68 -2.68 -14.55
N TYR A 626 6.60 -4.02 -14.52
CA TYR A 626 7.34 -4.88 -15.45
C TYR A 626 6.93 -4.67 -16.91
N ILE A 627 5.63 -4.63 -17.20
CA ILE A 627 5.11 -4.34 -18.55
C ILE A 627 5.61 -2.98 -19.04
N LEU A 628 5.56 -1.94 -18.19
CA LEU A 628 6.05 -0.61 -18.52
C LEU A 628 7.54 -0.60 -18.88
N ARG A 629 8.39 -1.29 -18.10
CA ARG A 629 9.83 -1.40 -18.39
C ARG A 629 10.12 -2.06 -19.74
N ARG A 630 9.27 -3.00 -20.14
CA ARG A 630 9.41 -3.72 -21.41
C ARG A 630 9.08 -2.81 -22.60
N PHE A 631 7.98 -2.07 -22.54
CA PHE A 631 7.46 -1.31 -23.68
C PHE A 631 7.76 0.19 -23.66
N ALA A 632 8.27 0.73 -22.56
CA ALA A 632 8.53 2.16 -22.40
C ALA A 632 9.88 2.44 -21.73
N ASN A 633 10.51 3.55 -22.10
CA ASN A 633 11.68 4.10 -21.43
C ASN A 633 11.25 5.11 -20.36
N LYS A 634 11.96 5.17 -19.24
CA LYS A 634 11.63 6.07 -18.13
C LYS A 634 12.49 7.33 -18.18
N PHE A 635 11.86 8.49 -18.33
CA PHE A 635 12.51 9.81 -18.34
C PHE A 635 11.74 10.78 -17.43
N GLY A 636 12.43 11.45 -16.50
CA GLY A 636 11.81 12.46 -15.63
C GLY A 636 10.61 11.94 -14.81
N GLY A 637 10.61 10.65 -14.45
CA GLY A 637 9.50 10.00 -13.73
C GLY A 637 8.31 9.58 -14.61
N LYS A 638 8.33 9.88 -15.91
CA LYS A 638 7.34 9.46 -16.90
C LYS A 638 7.87 8.33 -17.77
N TRP A 639 6.95 7.58 -18.36
CA TRP A 639 7.19 6.50 -19.30
C TRP A 639 6.85 6.96 -20.71
N ILE A 640 7.78 6.76 -21.65
CA ILE A 640 7.64 7.09 -23.06
C ILE A 640 7.74 5.78 -23.85
N TYR A 641 6.75 5.54 -24.72
CA TYR A 641 6.69 4.32 -25.52
C TYR A 641 7.95 4.17 -26.39
N LYS A 642 8.59 2.99 -26.40
CA LYS A 642 9.81 2.71 -27.18
C LYS A 642 9.55 2.41 -28.67
N GLY A 643 8.37 2.76 -29.21
CA GLY A 643 7.91 2.33 -30.54
C GLY A 643 8.99 2.36 -31.62
N GLY A 644 9.02 1.33 -32.49
CA GLY A 644 10.06 1.13 -33.51
C GLY A 644 10.88 -0.15 -33.30
N GLU A 645 11.65 -0.27 -32.22
CA GLU A 645 12.55 -1.43 -32.01
C GLU A 645 11.82 -2.72 -31.60
N VAL A 646 10.83 -2.60 -30.70
CA VAL A 646 10.05 -3.76 -30.22
C VAL A 646 9.13 -4.29 -31.32
N GLU A 647 8.54 -3.39 -32.12
CA GLU A 647 7.71 -3.77 -33.27
C GLU A 647 8.55 -4.38 -34.39
N LYS A 648 9.75 -3.83 -34.67
CA LYS A 648 10.71 -4.41 -35.61
C LYS A 648 11.11 -5.84 -35.23
N ASN A 649 11.40 -6.09 -33.95
CA ASN A 649 11.72 -7.43 -33.45
C ASN A 649 10.55 -8.42 -33.58
N PHE A 650 9.30 -7.95 -33.44
CA PHE A 650 8.11 -8.80 -33.63
C PHE A 650 7.88 -9.09 -35.12
N THR A 651 8.02 -8.09 -36.00
CA THR A 651 7.95 -8.31 -37.46
C THR A 651 9.06 -9.21 -37.98
N GLU A 652 10.30 -9.08 -37.48
CA GLU A 652 11.43 -9.96 -37.85
C GLU A 652 11.13 -11.43 -37.49
N HIS A 653 10.43 -11.67 -36.37
CA HIS A 653 10.01 -13.01 -35.93
C HIS A 653 8.98 -13.60 -36.88
N THR A 654 7.89 -12.87 -37.12
CA THR A 654 6.80 -13.27 -38.01
C THR A 654 7.30 -13.49 -39.45
N GLU A 655 8.22 -12.64 -39.93
CA GLU A 655 8.85 -12.77 -41.25
C GLU A 655 9.65 -14.06 -41.37
N MET A 656 10.45 -14.42 -40.36
CA MET A 656 11.20 -15.67 -40.39
C MET A 656 10.30 -16.91 -40.38
N LEU A 657 9.22 -16.90 -39.61
CA LEU A 657 8.24 -17.99 -39.66
C LEU A 657 7.61 -18.13 -41.04
N TYR A 658 7.26 -17.02 -41.69
CA TYR A 658 6.80 -17.07 -43.07
C TYR A 658 7.87 -17.67 -44.01
N ILE A 659 9.11 -17.22 -43.93
CA ILE A 659 10.20 -17.72 -44.77
C ILE A 659 10.44 -19.22 -44.56
N LEU A 660 10.48 -19.68 -43.30
CA LEU A 660 10.63 -21.09 -42.98
C LEU A 660 9.46 -21.91 -43.52
N SER A 661 8.23 -21.39 -43.51
CA SER A 661 7.09 -22.09 -44.11
C SER A 661 7.28 -22.32 -45.62
N GLU A 662 7.81 -21.32 -46.34
CA GLU A 662 8.08 -21.44 -47.78
C GLU A 662 9.21 -22.44 -48.07
N ILE A 663 10.26 -22.44 -47.25
CA ILE A 663 11.37 -23.38 -47.37
C ILE A 663 10.88 -24.82 -47.14
N GLY A 664 10.13 -25.06 -46.05
CA GLY A 664 9.61 -26.39 -45.73
C GLY A 664 8.76 -26.96 -46.88
N LYS A 665 7.85 -26.16 -47.43
CA LYS A 665 7.00 -26.57 -48.56
C LYS A 665 7.80 -26.84 -49.83
N LYS A 666 8.82 -26.02 -50.14
CA LYS A 666 9.69 -26.27 -51.31
C LYS A 666 10.44 -27.59 -51.22
N ILE A 667 10.79 -28.05 -50.02
CA ILE A 667 11.46 -29.34 -49.79
C ILE A 667 10.46 -30.51 -49.79
N GLY A 668 9.16 -30.23 -49.64
CA GLY A 668 8.10 -31.23 -49.63
C GLY A 668 7.54 -31.58 -48.25
N TYR A 669 7.73 -30.71 -47.24
CA TYR A 669 7.14 -30.86 -45.92
C TYR A 669 5.77 -30.21 -45.80
N ASP A 670 4.88 -30.82 -45.03
CA ASP A 670 3.71 -30.17 -44.46
C ASP A 670 4.13 -29.28 -43.29
N VAL A 671 3.66 -28.03 -43.27
CA VAL A 671 4.07 -27.05 -42.26
C VAL A 671 2.98 -26.84 -41.21
N TYR A 672 3.34 -26.97 -39.94
CA TYR A 672 2.58 -26.50 -38.79
C TYR A 672 3.23 -25.22 -38.23
N ILE A 673 2.42 -24.18 -38.01
CA ILE A 673 2.82 -22.96 -37.31
C ILE A 673 2.23 -23.01 -35.90
N GLY A 674 3.03 -22.60 -34.92
CA GLY A 674 2.67 -22.54 -33.51
C GLY A 674 1.33 -21.86 -33.28
N LYS A 675 0.53 -22.40 -32.37
CA LYS A 675 -0.86 -22.00 -32.14
C LYS A 675 -1.01 -20.51 -31.80
N ARG A 676 -0.01 -19.92 -31.14
CA ARG A 676 0.01 -18.49 -30.78
C ARG A 676 0.33 -17.64 -32.02
N GLU A 677 1.29 -18.08 -32.80
CA GLU A 677 1.88 -17.39 -33.95
C GLU A 677 0.92 -17.40 -35.16
N GLN A 678 0.03 -18.40 -35.26
CA GLN A 678 -1.00 -18.50 -36.31
C GLN A 678 -1.85 -17.22 -36.49
N SER A 679 -2.03 -16.44 -35.42
CA SER A 679 -2.83 -15.20 -35.43
C SER A 679 -2.06 -13.95 -35.92
N GLU A 680 -0.73 -14.04 -36.03
CA GLU A 680 0.14 -12.94 -36.46
C GLU A 680 -0.04 -12.62 -37.94
N ASN A 681 0.16 -11.35 -38.32
CA ASN A 681 -0.04 -10.88 -39.69
C ASN A 681 1.31 -10.65 -40.38
N TYR A 682 1.46 -11.20 -41.58
CA TYR A 682 2.57 -10.94 -42.48
C TYR A 682 2.02 -10.55 -43.86
N ASN A 683 2.45 -9.41 -44.41
CA ASN A 683 1.99 -8.87 -45.71
C ASN A 683 0.46 -8.89 -45.90
N GLY A 684 -0.29 -8.51 -44.86
CA GLY A 684 -1.76 -8.42 -44.90
C GLY A 684 -2.51 -9.75 -44.79
N LYS A 685 -1.82 -10.88 -44.59
CA LYS A 685 -2.42 -12.21 -44.36
C LYS A 685 -1.95 -12.79 -43.02
N LYS A 686 -2.83 -13.55 -42.35
CA LYS A 686 -2.48 -14.26 -41.10
C LYS A 686 -1.55 -15.43 -41.37
N LEU A 687 -0.62 -15.71 -40.45
CA LEU A 687 0.32 -16.82 -40.57
C LEU A 687 -0.37 -18.18 -40.75
N LEU A 688 -1.56 -18.39 -40.16
CA LEU A 688 -2.36 -19.61 -40.38
C LEU A 688 -2.63 -19.94 -41.86
N LYS A 689 -2.59 -18.95 -42.77
CA LYS A 689 -2.78 -19.17 -44.21
C LYS A 689 -1.56 -19.82 -44.88
N TYR A 690 -0.42 -19.83 -44.21
CA TYR A 690 0.82 -20.42 -44.67
C TYR A 690 1.11 -21.77 -44.00
N ALA A 691 0.30 -22.19 -43.02
CA ALA A 691 0.34 -23.53 -42.45
C ALA A 691 -0.54 -24.51 -43.26
N ASP A 692 -0.06 -25.72 -43.46
CA ASP A 692 -0.81 -26.83 -44.06
C ASP A 692 -1.58 -27.62 -42.99
N ILE A 693 -1.05 -27.60 -41.76
CA ILE A 693 -1.62 -28.25 -40.59
C ILE A 693 -1.87 -27.19 -39.52
N LEU A 694 -3.13 -27.08 -39.05
CA LEU A 694 -3.52 -26.09 -38.02
C LEU A 694 -3.53 -26.67 -36.60
N LYS A 695 -3.62 -28.00 -36.47
CA LYS A 695 -3.64 -28.74 -35.20
C LYS A 695 -2.90 -30.06 -35.35
N LEU A 696 -2.21 -30.48 -34.29
CA LEU A 696 -1.42 -31.72 -34.27
C LEU A 696 -2.23 -32.92 -33.78
N ASP A 697 -3.55 -32.92 -34.00
CA ASP A 697 -4.48 -33.94 -33.49
C ASP A 697 -4.19 -35.34 -34.01
N LYS A 698 -3.53 -35.45 -35.17
CA LYS A 698 -3.20 -36.71 -35.84
C LYS A 698 -2.01 -37.47 -35.22
N PHE A 699 -1.24 -36.82 -34.33
CA PHE A 699 -0.11 -37.44 -33.66
C PHE A 699 -0.54 -37.97 -32.29
N ASN A 700 -0.19 -39.22 -31.97
CA ASN A 700 -0.53 -39.86 -30.70
C ASN A 700 0.37 -39.35 -29.55
N LEU A 701 0.30 -38.04 -29.29
CA LEU A 701 0.99 -37.36 -28.22
C LEU A 701 0.02 -37.23 -27.03
N GLY A 702 0.41 -37.71 -25.86
CA GLY A 702 -0.41 -37.52 -24.64
C GLY A 702 -0.75 -36.03 -24.42
N GLN A 703 -1.93 -35.74 -23.87
CA GLN A 703 -2.52 -34.39 -23.86
C GLN A 703 -1.59 -33.30 -23.27
N GLU A 704 -0.83 -33.61 -22.22
CA GLU A 704 0.15 -32.67 -21.65
C GLU A 704 1.34 -32.38 -22.60
N LYS A 705 1.85 -33.41 -23.28
CA LYS A 705 2.93 -33.24 -24.28
C LYS A 705 2.41 -32.46 -25.48
N LYS A 706 1.20 -32.78 -25.95
CA LYS A 706 0.56 -32.12 -27.10
C LYS A 706 0.42 -30.60 -26.89
N ASN A 707 -0.06 -30.18 -25.73
CA ASN A 707 -0.19 -28.74 -25.40
C ASN A 707 1.16 -28.01 -25.42
N ARG A 708 2.28 -28.68 -25.11
CA ARG A 708 3.62 -28.09 -25.18
C ARG A 708 4.16 -28.05 -26.59
N VAL A 709 3.92 -29.11 -27.37
CA VAL A 709 4.35 -29.21 -28.77
C VAL A 709 3.59 -28.22 -29.67
N GLU A 710 2.30 -27.97 -29.41
CA GLU A 710 1.52 -26.93 -30.11
C GLU A 710 2.01 -25.49 -29.86
N MET A 711 2.88 -25.31 -28.87
CA MET A 711 3.49 -24.02 -28.52
C MET A 711 4.91 -23.87 -29.09
N ILE A 712 5.38 -24.83 -29.90
CA ILE A 712 6.62 -24.70 -30.68
C ILE A 712 6.30 -23.83 -31.90
N ASP A 713 7.15 -22.86 -32.19
CA ASP A 713 6.88 -21.82 -33.19
C ASP A 713 6.62 -22.39 -34.60
N MET A 714 7.34 -23.45 -34.98
CA MET A 714 7.08 -24.17 -36.24
C MET A 714 7.51 -25.64 -36.18
N ILE A 715 6.75 -26.50 -36.86
CA ILE A 715 7.05 -27.93 -37.03
C ILE A 715 6.91 -28.31 -38.50
N TRP A 716 7.87 -29.08 -39.03
CA TRP A 716 7.78 -29.67 -40.36
C TRP A 716 7.55 -31.18 -40.30
N ILE A 717 6.62 -31.64 -41.13
CA ILE A 717 6.09 -33.00 -41.11
C ILE A 717 6.24 -33.63 -42.49
N MET A 718 6.71 -34.87 -42.56
CA MET A 718 6.69 -35.66 -43.80
C MET A 718 6.20 -37.07 -43.48
N ASN A 719 5.34 -37.62 -44.35
CA ASN A 719 4.80 -38.97 -44.19
C ASN A 719 4.20 -39.24 -42.79
N ASN A 720 3.47 -38.26 -42.24
CA ASN A 720 2.91 -38.27 -40.88
C ASN A 720 3.94 -38.42 -39.73
N ASN A 721 5.21 -38.10 -39.96
CA ASN A 721 6.23 -38.04 -38.91
C ASN A 721 6.75 -36.60 -38.76
N ILE A 722 6.91 -36.16 -37.51
CA ILE A 722 7.59 -34.88 -37.21
C ILE A 722 9.07 -35.07 -37.49
N GLU A 723 9.64 -34.27 -38.39
CA GLU A 723 11.07 -34.35 -38.71
C GLU A 723 11.87 -33.17 -38.14
N TYR A 724 11.29 -31.97 -38.13
CA TYR A 724 11.92 -30.77 -37.61
C TYR A 724 11.00 -29.99 -36.68
N ALA A 725 11.60 -29.41 -35.64
CA ALA A 725 10.97 -28.44 -34.74
C ALA A 725 11.85 -27.18 -34.66
N PHE A 726 11.24 -26.02 -34.88
CA PHE A 726 11.93 -24.73 -34.92
C PHE A 726 11.45 -23.82 -33.79
N GLU A 727 12.40 -23.18 -33.11
CA GLU A 727 12.17 -22.10 -32.14
C GLU A 727 12.86 -20.85 -32.67
N VAL A 728 12.11 -19.78 -32.92
CA VAL A 728 12.58 -18.52 -33.51
C VAL A 728 12.74 -17.49 -32.39
N GLU A 729 13.96 -17.32 -31.88
CA GLU A 729 14.19 -16.59 -30.63
C GLU A 729 14.76 -15.18 -30.82
N ASN A 730 13.86 -14.17 -30.90
CA ASN A 730 14.25 -12.77 -31.12
C ASN A 730 14.56 -11.96 -29.86
N SER A 731 13.82 -12.15 -28.77
CA SER A 731 13.92 -11.30 -27.58
C SER A 731 13.77 -12.02 -26.24
N THR A 732 13.54 -13.33 -26.26
CA THR A 732 13.32 -14.16 -25.06
C THR A 732 14.61 -14.85 -24.59
N ASN A 733 14.57 -15.36 -23.36
CA ASN A 733 15.65 -16.16 -22.79
C ASN A 733 15.71 -17.54 -23.46
N PHE A 734 16.88 -17.92 -23.98
CA PHE A 734 17.11 -19.13 -24.80
C PHE A 734 16.67 -20.43 -24.11
N THR A 735 16.70 -20.46 -22.78
CA THR A 735 16.30 -21.63 -21.98
C THR A 735 14.84 -22.01 -22.17
N SER A 736 13.97 -21.06 -22.51
CA SER A 736 12.53 -21.31 -22.61
C SER A 736 12.14 -22.10 -23.87
N GLY A 737 12.80 -21.86 -25.01
CA GLY A 737 12.60 -22.62 -26.25
C GLY A 737 13.08 -24.07 -26.14
N ILE A 738 14.20 -24.30 -25.44
CA ILE A 738 14.69 -25.66 -25.16
C ILE A 738 13.63 -26.46 -24.40
N GLN A 739 13.06 -25.91 -23.33
CA GLN A 739 12.08 -26.61 -22.50
C GLN A 739 10.81 -27.02 -23.26
N ARG A 740 10.42 -26.30 -24.32
CA ARG A 740 9.24 -26.62 -25.14
C ARG A 740 9.52 -27.79 -26.08
N ALA A 741 10.56 -27.70 -26.91
CA ALA A 741 10.84 -28.74 -27.89
C ALA A 741 11.62 -29.95 -27.33
N SER A 742 12.21 -29.88 -26.13
CA SER A 742 12.77 -31.05 -25.43
C SER A 742 11.72 -32.09 -24.99
N ASN A 743 10.42 -31.83 -25.16
CA ASN A 743 9.37 -32.83 -24.97
C ASN A 743 9.15 -33.74 -26.20
N LEU A 744 9.77 -33.40 -27.33
CA LEU A 744 9.82 -34.23 -28.54
C LEU A 744 10.97 -35.25 -28.44
N ASP A 745 10.84 -36.35 -29.19
CA ASP A 745 11.86 -37.40 -29.26
C ASP A 745 13.23 -36.84 -29.71
N ASN A 746 14.33 -37.45 -29.24
CA ASN A 746 15.68 -37.03 -29.60
C ASN A 746 16.03 -37.30 -31.07
N SER A 747 15.31 -38.22 -31.72
CA SER A 747 15.39 -38.46 -33.17
C SER A 747 14.90 -37.29 -34.02
N ILE A 748 14.12 -36.37 -33.45
CA ILE A 748 13.62 -35.17 -34.14
C ILE A 748 14.69 -34.08 -34.12
N ASN A 749 14.97 -33.51 -35.29
CA ASN A 749 15.92 -32.40 -35.43
C ASN A 749 15.32 -31.12 -34.85
N LYS A 750 15.96 -30.54 -33.83
CA LYS A 750 15.49 -29.32 -33.17
C LYS A 750 16.40 -28.17 -33.57
N ILE A 751 15.85 -27.09 -34.09
CA ILE A 751 16.64 -25.99 -34.65
C ILE A 751 16.27 -24.68 -33.95
N MET A 752 17.25 -24.05 -33.33
CA MET A 752 17.15 -22.71 -32.77
C MET A 752 17.47 -21.68 -33.87
N VAL A 753 16.50 -20.85 -34.25
CA VAL A 753 16.65 -19.85 -35.31
C VAL A 753 16.83 -18.47 -34.67
N LEU A 754 17.96 -17.82 -34.96
CA LEU A 754 18.42 -16.65 -34.21
C LEU A 754 18.74 -15.46 -35.12
N PRO A 755 18.43 -14.23 -34.72
CA PRO A 755 18.87 -13.06 -35.47
C PRO A 755 20.40 -12.90 -35.34
N ASN A 756 21.07 -12.49 -36.42
CA ASN A 756 22.53 -12.38 -36.49
C ASN A 756 23.13 -11.49 -35.38
N LYS A 757 22.39 -10.47 -34.93
CA LYS A 757 22.76 -9.58 -33.82
C LYS A 757 22.95 -10.32 -32.47
N ARG A 758 22.40 -11.52 -32.30
CA ARG A 758 22.52 -12.35 -31.09
C ARG A 758 23.56 -13.46 -31.21
N LYS A 759 24.36 -13.48 -32.29
CA LYS A 759 25.38 -14.51 -32.52
C LYS A 759 26.42 -14.56 -31.40
N GLU A 760 26.99 -13.42 -31.02
CA GLU A 760 27.99 -13.37 -29.94
C GLU A 760 27.38 -13.75 -28.58
N GLU A 761 26.15 -13.31 -28.30
CA GLU A 761 25.42 -13.64 -27.07
C GLU A 761 25.24 -15.17 -26.95
N PHE A 762 24.75 -15.81 -28.02
CA PHE A 762 24.46 -17.24 -28.03
C PHE A 762 25.71 -18.11 -27.97
N LEU A 763 26.76 -17.77 -28.72
CA LEU A 763 28.01 -18.55 -28.76
C LEU A 763 28.85 -18.42 -27.48
N ASN A 764 28.65 -17.36 -26.70
CA ASN A 764 29.36 -17.14 -25.44
C ASN A 764 28.63 -17.69 -24.20
N ILE A 765 27.53 -18.43 -24.37
CA ILE A 765 26.83 -19.06 -23.23
C ILE A 765 27.75 -20.10 -22.58
N LYS A 766 28.03 -19.91 -21.28
CA LYS A 766 28.87 -20.82 -20.46
C LYS A 766 28.08 -21.70 -19.50
N ASP A 767 26.75 -21.58 -19.48
CA ASP A 767 25.90 -22.35 -18.57
C ASP A 767 25.97 -23.85 -18.92
N PRO A 768 26.52 -24.70 -18.04
CA PRO A 768 26.67 -26.12 -18.31
C PRO A 768 25.33 -26.84 -18.55
N LEU A 769 24.26 -26.44 -17.86
CA LEU A 769 22.94 -27.06 -18.02
C LEU A 769 22.33 -26.74 -19.39
N PHE A 770 22.56 -25.52 -19.88
CA PHE A 770 22.13 -25.12 -21.21
C PHE A 770 22.88 -25.90 -22.29
N ILE A 771 24.22 -25.94 -22.21
CA ILE A 771 25.07 -26.63 -23.20
C ILE A 771 24.76 -28.13 -23.20
N GLU A 772 24.63 -28.75 -22.03
CA GLU A 772 24.26 -30.16 -21.94
C GLU A 772 22.86 -30.43 -22.49
N GLY A 773 21.87 -29.57 -22.19
CA GLY A 773 20.51 -29.72 -22.71
C GLY A 773 20.46 -29.58 -24.24
N PHE A 774 21.21 -28.64 -24.79
CA PHE A 774 21.32 -28.42 -26.24
C PHE A 774 21.91 -29.66 -26.94
N LYS A 775 23.00 -30.22 -26.39
CA LYS A 775 23.65 -31.44 -26.91
C LYS A 775 22.77 -32.69 -26.75
N LYS A 776 22.26 -32.95 -25.54
CA LYS A 776 21.48 -34.16 -25.22
C LYS A 776 20.18 -34.28 -26.01
N CYS A 777 19.56 -33.16 -26.38
CA CYS A 777 18.30 -33.13 -27.12
C CYS A 777 18.46 -32.97 -28.64
N ASN A 778 19.68 -33.10 -29.17
CA ASN A 778 20.00 -32.99 -30.60
C ASN A 778 19.58 -31.65 -31.22
N TRP A 779 19.95 -30.54 -30.56
CA TRP A 779 19.72 -29.21 -31.11
C TRP A 779 20.83 -28.79 -32.08
N GLY A 780 20.42 -28.13 -33.16
CA GLY A 780 21.27 -27.25 -33.96
C GLY A 780 20.78 -25.81 -33.88
N TYR A 781 21.56 -24.88 -34.43
CA TYR A 781 21.16 -23.49 -34.58
C TYR A 781 21.43 -22.98 -36.00
N ILE A 782 20.64 -22.01 -36.45
CA ILE A 782 20.81 -21.32 -37.73
C ILE A 782 20.54 -19.83 -37.54
N PHE A 783 21.33 -18.96 -38.19
CA PHE A 783 21.11 -17.52 -38.16
C PHE A 783 20.21 -17.03 -39.31
N TYR A 784 19.55 -15.88 -39.12
CA TYR A 784 18.60 -15.33 -40.09
C TYR A 784 19.21 -15.14 -41.48
N ASP A 785 20.44 -14.64 -41.58
CA ASP A 785 21.11 -14.48 -42.88
C ASP A 785 21.26 -15.82 -43.61
N ASP A 786 21.46 -16.92 -42.89
CA ASP A 786 21.62 -18.25 -43.47
C ASP A 786 20.27 -18.83 -43.92
N ILE A 787 19.19 -18.55 -43.18
CA ILE A 787 17.82 -18.84 -43.62
C ILE A 787 17.45 -18.06 -44.89
N LEU A 788 17.86 -16.79 -44.98
CA LEU A 788 17.64 -15.96 -46.18
C LEU A 788 18.44 -16.48 -47.38
N LYS A 789 19.68 -16.92 -47.17
CA LYS A 789 20.47 -17.60 -48.21
C LYS A 789 19.79 -18.89 -48.68
N LEU A 790 19.32 -19.73 -47.75
CA LEU A 790 18.58 -20.95 -48.07
C LEU A 790 17.35 -20.66 -48.94
N LYS A 791 16.56 -19.64 -48.60
CA LYS A 791 15.40 -19.23 -49.39
C LYS A 791 15.75 -18.84 -50.82
N SER A 792 16.94 -18.26 -51.03
CA SER A 792 17.39 -17.75 -52.34
C SER A 792 17.85 -18.84 -53.31
N LEU A 793 18.06 -20.07 -52.85
CA LEU A 793 18.47 -21.19 -53.71
C LEU A 793 17.36 -21.60 -54.68
N LYS A 794 17.74 -21.91 -55.94
CA LYS A 794 16.81 -22.36 -56.98
C LYS A 794 16.23 -23.76 -56.71
N VAL A 795 17.03 -24.64 -56.11
CA VAL A 795 16.63 -25.98 -55.66
C VAL A 795 17.08 -26.09 -54.20
N ILE A 796 16.16 -26.48 -53.31
CA ILE A 796 16.44 -26.66 -51.89
C ILE A 796 16.18 -28.13 -51.55
N SER A 797 17.17 -28.80 -50.98
CA SER A 797 17.07 -30.16 -50.44
C SER A 797 17.35 -30.17 -48.93
N ARG A 798 17.12 -31.32 -48.31
CA ARG A 798 17.44 -31.55 -46.88
C ARG A 798 18.92 -31.31 -46.58
N ASP A 799 19.81 -31.69 -47.50
CA ASP A 799 21.25 -31.54 -47.33
C ASP A 799 21.68 -30.07 -47.26
N ASN A 800 20.91 -29.16 -47.87
CA ASN A 800 21.18 -27.74 -47.78
C ASN A 800 20.98 -27.21 -46.36
N ILE A 801 20.00 -27.70 -45.59
CA ILE A 801 19.77 -27.26 -44.20
C ILE A 801 20.95 -27.66 -43.32
N ASN A 802 21.42 -28.90 -43.47
CA ASN A 802 22.58 -29.42 -42.74
C ASN A 802 23.86 -28.62 -43.04
N THR A 803 23.96 -27.98 -44.21
CA THR A 803 25.12 -27.15 -44.59
C THR A 803 25.23 -25.88 -43.74
N PHE A 804 24.11 -25.33 -43.27
CA PHE A 804 24.06 -24.11 -42.47
C PHE A 804 23.81 -24.38 -40.97
N LEU A 805 23.65 -25.65 -40.59
CA LEU A 805 23.35 -26.04 -39.23
C LEU A 805 24.62 -25.99 -38.36
N GLY A 806 24.60 -25.11 -37.36
CA GLY A 806 25.62 -25.07 -36.31
C GLY A 806 25.26 -25.95 -35.11
N HIS A 807 26.27 -26.41 -34.38
CA HIS A 807 26.11 -27.10 -33.09
C HIS A 807 27.01 -26.44 -32.02
N LEU A 808 26.60 -26.51 -30.76
CA LEU A 808 27.35 -26.04 -29.58
C LEU A 808 28.27 -27.13 -29.02
#